data_AF-A0A7D7QNF9-F1
#
_entry.id   AF-A0A7D7QNF9-F1
#
_cell.length_a   1.000
_cell.length_b   1.000
_cell.length_c   1.000
_cell.angle_alpha   90.00
_cell.angle_beta   90.00
_cell.angle_gamma   90.00
#
_symmetry.space_group_name_H-M   'P 1'
#
loop_
_entity.id
_entity.type
_entity.pdbx_description
1 polymer ?
#
loop_
_entity_poly.entity_id
_entity_poly.type
_entity_poly.pdbx_seq_one_letter_code
_entity_poly.pdbx_strand_id
1 'polypeptide(L)'
;MSVKASGGSSVARPQLYQTLAVATITQAEQQDRFLGNGELNELASYFASGAKRLEISQTLTENAEIIVSRAANRIFVGGSPMAFLEKPREAELVTAGGGKDVREDLRLGTVTYVESRGGFLENLRSIFNSSPSGPTPAGFRPINIARYGPSNMAKSLRDLSWFLRYATYAIVAGDPNIIAVNTRGLREIIENACSGEATLVALQEIKAGSLSFFRNDAEATAIVSQYMDVLLTEFKAATPSNKVRQRPSSDQQGLQLPQIYFNAAERRPKFVMKTGLSSSEKNEVIKAAYRQIFERDITRAYSLSISDLESKVKNGDISVKEFVRRLAKSPLYQKQFYQPFINSRVIELAFRHILGRGPSSREEVQKYFSIISNGGLAAIVDALVDSAEYSDYFGEETVPYLRGLGQEAQECRNWGPQQDLFNYSAPFRKIPQFITTFAAYEQPLPDQHPYGSGNDPLEIQFGAIFPKETRNPSTSPAPFSKDTKRILIHQGAGINNQNSNPRARGEAPGTLGPKVFKLDQLPGTRGKKAAKNSSVRFSESSTQAVIKAAYLQVFGRDLYEGQRPKVLEIKLENGDISVREFIRGLAKSDVFRNLYWSSLYVCKAIEYIHRRLLGRPTYGRQEINKYFDIASKQGFYAVVDAIINSVEYSEAFGEDTIPYERYLTPGGVSGRQLRVGSIRDDIAAKVQKEVTPSFVTLGTVTEQRSEPDIQFRINQGVSKQREQTKIFKLVANTSDKVAVKTLISAAYRQIFERDIAPYIAKNEFTKWESKLGNGEISVKEFIEGLGYSNLYLKEFYTPYPNTKVIELGTKHFLGRAPLDQAEIRKYNQILATQGIRAFIGALVDSVEYNQVFGEDTVPYRRFPTLPAANFPNTEKLYNQLTKQNDDVVVPSFKPVQARVGVSNDTPLLKQAIADIAAQTNGKPSFAELGRSYNDGSGQSVEQGVRKHARIYRLTENTNQVEKQQAINAIYCQVLDIFSGEVLDNFRCTDLDRKLQNGEISVREFVRELASSQIYRQRFLSPYPHAKVVEFLFRHLLGRTPATQEEIRQYNNLLADSGLSAVVEAIVESPEYSRYFGEDVVPYNRFPSLPAGNYLGSVAVD
;
A
#
# COMPACT_ATOMS: atom_id res chain seq x y z
N MET A 1 18.09 25.92 1.29
CA MET A 1 16.84 25.14 1.28
C MET A 1 16.13 25.37 -0.05
N SER A 2 15.85 24.32 -0.83
CA SER A 2 15.03 24.44 -2.04
C SER A 2 13.55 24.50 -1.65
N VAL A 3 12.81 25.50 -2.11
CA VAL A 3 11.35 25.57 -1.95
C VAL A 3 10.73 24.47 -2.83
N LYS A 4 9.93 23.57 -2.26
CA LYS A 4 9.39 22.38 -2.95
C LYS A 4 7.90 22.50 -3.31
N ALA A 5 7.19 23.43 -2.68
CA ALA A 5 5.78 23.68 -2.92
C ALA A 5 5.49 25.18 -2.88
N SER A 6 4.35 25.58 -3.43
CA SER A 6 3.86 26.94 -3.38
C SER A 6 2.36 26.93 -3.12
N GLY A 7 1.90 27.79 -2.22
CA GLY A 7 0.48 28.06 -2.04
C GLY A 7 -0.11 28.99 -3.10
N GLY A 8 0.69 29.41 -4.09
CA GLY A 8 0.33 30.40 -5.09
C GLY A 8 0.70 31.83 -4.68
N SER A 9 0.92 32.68 -5.67
CA SER A 9 1.09 34.12 -5.49
C SER A 9 -0.16 34.84 -5.99
N SER A 10 -0.98 35.30 -5.07
CA SER A 10 -2.09 36.20 -5.37
C SER A 10 -1.56 37.63 -5.58
N VAL A 11 -2.19 38.36 -6.50
CA VAL A 11 -1.84 39.76 -6.77
C VAL A 11 -2.38 40.62 -5.62
N ALA A 12 -1.55 40.82 -4.60
CA ALA A 12 -1.85 41.75 -3.53
C ALA A 12 -1.32 43.14 -3.89
N ARG A 13 -2.20 44.13 -3.93
CA ARG A 13 -1.81 45.55 -4.06
C ARG A 13 -1.87 46.18 -2.67
N PRO A 14 -0.72 46.54 -2.06
CA PRO A 14 -0.75 47.24 -0.78
C PRO A 14 -1.44 48.59 -0.98
N GLN A 15 -2.32 48.96 -0.06
CA GLN A 15 -2.89 50.31 -0.06
C GLN A 15 -1.80 51.30 0.33
N LEU A 16 -1.54 52.26 -0.55
CA LEU A 16 -0.49 53.25 -0.36
C LEU A 16 -1.02 54.45 0.44
N TYR A 17 -2.25 54.87 0.14
CA TYR A 17 -2.93 56.00 0.76
C TYR A 17 -4.44 55.89 0.54
N GLN A 18 -5.18 56.79 1.19
CA GLN A 18 -6.63 56.90 1.05
C GLN A 18 -6.97 58.22 0.37
N THR A 19 -8.01 58.20 -0.45
CA THR A 19 -8.66 59.42 -0.96
C THR A 19 -10.02 59.52 -0.28
N LEU A 20 -10.56 60.74 -0.18
CA LEU A 20 -11.87 60.96 0.43
C LEU A 20 -12.96 60.14 -0.30
N ALA A 21 -12.93 60.14 -1.63
CA ALA A 21 -13.89 59.40 -2.43
C ALA A 21 -13.78 57.87 -2.24
N VAL A 22 -12.58 57.31 -2.18
CA VAL A 22 -12.41 55.86 -1.95
C VAL A 22 -12.82 55.51 -0.54
N ALA A 23 -12.43 56.29 0.47
CA ALA A 23 -12.75 56.02 1.87
C ALA A 23 -14.28 55.98 2.12
N THR A 24 -15.03 56.94 1.59
CA THR A 24 -16.49 57.00 1.74
C THR A 24 -17.20 55.84 1.04
N ILE A 25 -16.80 55.53 -0.20
CA ILE A 25 -17.36 54.39 -0.96
C ILE A 25 -17.04 53.07 -0.26
N THR A 26 -15.79 52.89 0.17
CA THR A 26 -15.34 51.68 0.86
C THR A 26 -16.09 51.48 2.18
N GLN A 27 -16.39 52.54 2.93
CA GLN A 27 -17.17 52.42 4.16
C GLN A 27 -18.58 51.87 3.90
N ALA A 28 -19.25 52.31 2.84
CA ALA A 28 -20.56 51.77 2.45
C ALA A 28 -20.45 50.32 1.93
N GLU A 29 -19.41 50.01 1.14
CA GLU A 29 -19.13 48.68 0.59
C GLU A 29 -18.88 47.64 1.68
N GLN A 30 -18.02 47.93 2.65
CA GLN A 30 -17.76 47.06 3.81
C GLN A 30 -19.03 46.79 4.65
N GLN A 31 -20.06 47.62 4.51
CA GLN A 31 -21.34 47.51 5.19
C GLN A 31 -22.44 46.87 4.34
N ASP A 32 -22.15 46.47 3.10
CA ASP A 32 -23.13 46.01 2.09
C ASP A 32 -24.33 46.98 1.94
N ARG A 33 -24.10 48.26 2.24
CA ARG A 33 -25.11 49.32 2.14
C ARG A 33 -25.00 50.00 0.79
N PHE A 34 -26.12 50.53 0.32
CA PHE A 34 -26.05 51.59 -0.68
C PHE A 34 -25.67 52.90 0.03
N LEU A 35 -24.96 53.76 -0.69
CA LEU A 35 -24.54 55.08 -0.21
C LEU A 35 -25.76 55.85 0.32
N GLY A 36 -25.66 56.32 1.56
CA GLY A 36 -26.68 57.15 2.17
C GLY A 36 -26.60 58.61 1.67
N ASN A 37 -27.65 59.39 1.93
CA ASN A 37 -27.67 60.82 1.54
C ASN A 37 -26.51 61.62 2.13
N GLY A 38 -26.07 61.31 3.36
CA GLY A 38 -24.91 61.97 3.99
C GLY A 38 -23.61 61.72 3.23
N GLU A 39 -23.31 60.45 2.92
CA GLU A 39 -22.12 60.03 2.17
C GLU A 39 -22.15 60.58 0.73
N LEU A 40 -23.34 60.62 0.09
CA LEU A 40 -23.52 61.24 -1.22
C LEU A 40 -23.28 62.75 -1.19
N ASN A 41 -23.75 63.44 -0.15
CA ASN A 41 -23.51 64.88 0.01
C ASN A 41 -22.03 65.18 0.24
N GLU A 42 -21.31 64.33 0.99
CA GLU A 42 -19.87 64.44 1.17
C GLU A 42 -19.11 64.28 -0.15
N LEU A 43 -19.46 63.27 -0.95
CA LEU A 43 -18.92 63.09 -2.30
C LEU A 43 -19.24 64.28 -3.21
N ALA A 44 -20.49 64.76 -3.20
CA ALA A 44 -20.90 65.91 -3.99
C ALA A 44 -20.11 67.18 -3.61
N SER A 45 -19.91 67.42 -2.31
CA SER A 45 -19.08 68.53 -1.81
C SER A 45 -17.63 68.40 -2.26
N TYR A 46 -17.05 67.20 -2.17
CA TYR A 46 -15.69 66.94 -2.63
C TYR A 46 -15.53 67.22 -4.13
N PHE A 47 -16.41 66.67 -4.98
CA PHE A 47 -16.34 66.89 -6.43
C PHE A 47 -16.64 68.33 -6.84
N ALA A 48 -17.53 69.03 -6.14
CA ALA A 48 -17.76 70.46 -6.35
C ALA A 48 -16.50 71.30 -6.10
N SER A 49 -15.71 70.95 -5.07
CA SER A 49 -14.41 71.61 -4.77
C SER A 49 -13.26 71.17 -5.68
N GLY A 50 -13.49 70.26 -6.64
CA GLY A 50 -12.43 69.63 -7.44
C GLY A 50 -11.66 70.60 -8.32
N ALA A 51 -12.35 71.52 -9.02
CA ALA A 51 -11.70 72.54 -9.85
C ALA A 51 -10.76 73.42 -9.02
N LYS A 52 -11.17 73.77 -7.80
CA LYS A 52 -10.37 74.60 -6.91
C LYS A 52 -9.09 73.91 -6.45
N ARG A 53 -9.19 72.62 -6.10
CA ARG A 53 -8.03 71.80 -5.71
C ARG A 53 -7.02 71.63 -6.85
N LEU A 54 -7.50 71.51 -8.09
CA LEU A 54 -6.64 71.45 -9.27
C LEU A 54 -5.94 72.78 -9.54
N GLU A 55 -6.64 73.91 -9.42
CA GLU A 55 -6.06 75.25 -9.54
C GLU A 55 -4.94 75.47 -8.50
N ILE A 56 -5.18 75.10 -7.24
CA ILE A 56 -4.17 75.14 -6.17
C ILE A 56 -2.97 74.26 -6.50
N SER A 57 -3.22 73.03 -6.93
CA SER A 57 -2.13 72.11 -7.29
C SER A 57 -1.31 72.62 -8.47
N GLN A 58 -1.96 73.20 -9.49
CA GLN A 58 -1.31 73.74 -10.68
C GLN A 58 -0.40 74.92 -10.31
N THR A 59 -0.94 75.91 -9.60
CA THR A 59 -0.19 77.09 -9.16
C THR A 59 1.01 76.72 -8.25
N LEU A 60 0.85 75.76 -7.34
CA LEU A 60 1.97 75.26 -6.51
C LEU A 60 3.02 74.51 -7.33
N THR A 61 2.61 73.79 -8.37
CA THR A 61 3.52 73.02 -9.24
C THR A 61 4.31 73.95 -10.17
N GLU A 62 3.65 74.94 -10.78
CA GLU A 62 4.27 75.97 -11.62
C GLU A 62 5.31 76.79 -10.85
N ASN A 63 5.07 77.05 -9.57
CA ASN A 63 5.95 77.84 -8.71
C ASN A 63 6.85 76.99 -7.80
N ALA A 64 6.96 75.68 -8.03
CA ALA A 64 7.67 74.75 -7.15
C ALA A 64 9.16 75.11 -6.97
N GLU A 65 9.86 75.52 -8.03
CA GLU A 65 11.27 75.92 -7.95
C GLU A 65 11.46 77.15 -7.05
N ILE A 66 10.53 78.11 -7.09
CA ILE A 66 10.57 79.32 -6.27
C ILE A 66 10.33 78.96 -4.80
N ILE A 67 9.35 78.10 -4.52
CA ILE A 67 9.01 77.66 -3.16
C ILE A 67 10.19 76.88 -2.54
N VAL A 68 10.74 75.92 -3.28
CA VAL A 68 11.85 75.09 -2.80
C VAL A 68 13.14 75.91 -2.66
N SER A 69 13.42 76.85 -3.57
CA SER A 69 14.63 77.69 -3.48
C SER A 69 14.58 78.62 -2.27
N ARG A 70 13.41 79.21 -1.99
CA ARG A 70 13.19 80.04 -0.81
C ARG A 70 13.40 79.26 0.50
N ALA A 71 12.87 78.04 0.57
CA ALA A 71 13.08 77.14 1.72
C ALA A 71 14.54 76.70 1.86
N ALA A 72 15.21 76.34 0.76
CA ALA A 72 16.61 75.92 0.77
C ALA A 72 17.55 77.06 1.20
N ASN A 73 17.35 78.29 0.70
CA ASN A 73 18.14 79.46 1.08
C ASN A 73 18.00 79.84 2.56
N ARG A 74 16.90 79.43 3.22
CA ARG A 74 16.69 79.66 4.65
C ARG A 74 17.55 78.75 5.52
N ILE A 75 17.87 77.54 5.06
CA ILE A 75 18.55 76.51 5.85
C ILE A 75 19.98 76.22 5.41
N PHE A 76 20.37 76.58 4.18
CA PHE A 76 21.72 76.38 3.64
C PHE A 76 22.47 77.70 3.48
N VAL A 77 23.78 77.67 3.76
CA VAL A 77 24.69 78.81 3.61
C VAL A 77 25.98 78.40 2.87
N GLY A 78 26.60 79.36 2.17
CA GLY A 78 27.91 79.17 1.54
C GLY A 78 27.91 78.66 0.09
N GLY A 79 26.86 78.98 -0.70
CA GLY A 79 26.73 78.59 -2.11
C GLY A 79 25.27 78.68 -2.59
N SER A 80 25.00 78.37 -3.87
CA SER A 80 23.63 78.27 -4.42
C SER A 80 23.10 76.84 -4.22
N PRO A 81 22.09 76.62 -3.35
CA PRO A 81 21.52 75.28 -3.13
C PRO A 81 20.96 74.68 -4.41
N MET A 82 20.33 75.49 -5.26
CA MET A 82 19.58 75.01 -6.43
C MET A 82 20.42 74.34 -7.51
N ALA A 83 21.74 74.51 -7.49
CA ALA A 83 22.65 73.78 -8.38
C ALA A 83 22.60 72.26 -8.19
N PHE A 84 22.12 71.77 -7.04
CA PHE A 84 22.05 70.35 -6.69
C PHE A 84 20.64 69.75 -6.85
N LEU A 85 19.67 70.51 -7.38
CA LEU A 85 18.32 69.98 -7.63
C LEU A 85 18.37 69.03 -8.83
N GLU A 86 18.14 67.74 -8.59
CA GLU A 86 17.98 66.76 -9.66
C GLU A 86 16.67 67.03 -10.41
N LYS A 87 16.78 67.55 -11.65
CA LYS A 87 15.63 67.57 -12.56
C LYS A 87 15.25 66.12 -12.89
N PRO A 88 13.96 65.76 -12.88
CA PRO A 88 13.55 64.40 -13.25
C PRO A 88 14.10 64.08 -14.64
N ARG A 89 14.76 62.93 -14.79
CA ARG A 89 15.16 62.42 -16.11
C ARG A 89 13.89 62.21 -16.92
N GLU A 90 13.67 63.02 -17.95
CA GLU A 90 12.76 62.68 -19.03
C GLU A 90 13.21 61.33 -19.59
N ALA A 91 12.35 60.32 -19.53
CA ALA A 91 12.65 59.04 -20.15
C ALA A 91 12.79 59.28 -21.66
N GLU A 92 13.97 58.98 -22.22
CA GLU A 92 14.21 59.03 -23.66
C GLU A 92 13.11 58.28 -24.41
N LEU A 93 12.38 59.01 -25.24
CA LEU A 93 11.42 58.48 -26.20
C LEU A 93 12.15 57.59 -27.22
N VAL A 94 12.14 56.27 -26.99
CA VAL A 94 12.47 55.30 -28.03
C VAL A 94 11.30 55.28 -29.03
N THR A 95 11.51 55.90 -30.19
CA THR A 95 10.65 55.79 -31.36
C THR A 95 10.78 54.40 -31.98
N ALA A 96 9.81 53.51 -31.71
CA ALA A 96 9.55 52.35 -32.56
C ALA A 96 8.07 51.94 -32.43
N GLY A 97 7.38 51.92 -33.58
CA GLY A 97 5.93 51.83 -33.69
C GLY A 97 5.28 50.63 -32.99
N GLY A 98 4.13 50.91 -32.38
CA GLY A 98 3.22 49.94 -31.78
C GLY A 98 2.37 50.65 -30.73
N GLY A 99 1.12 50.95 -31.07
CA GLY A 99 0.18 51.61 -30.17
C GLY A 99 0.10 50.90 -28.82
N LYS A 100 0.62 51.54 -27.78
CA LYS A 100 0.44 51.16 -26.39
C LYS A 100 -0.27 52.30 -25.66
N ASP A 101 -1.22 51.88 -24.85
CA ASP A 101 -2.14 52.68 -24.07
C ASP A 101 -1.40 53.70 -23.19
N VAL A 102 -1.60 54.98 -23.50
CA VAL A 102 -1.21 56.15 -22.69
C VAL A 102 -1.76 56.04 -21.24
N ARG A 103 -2.72 55.13 -21.00
CA ARG A 103 -3.31 54.82 -19.68
C ARG A 103 -2.38 54.08 -18.70
N GLU A 104 -1.38 53.32 -19.15
CA GLU A 104 -0.49 52.60 -18.21
C GLU A 104 0.55 53.51 -17.55
N ASP A 105 1.07 54.50 -18.29
CA ASP A 105 1.99 55.50 -17.72
C ASP A 105 1.27 56.58 -16.89
N LEU A 106 -0.03 56.79 -17.15
CA LEU A 106 -0.92 57.57 -16.29
C LEU A 106 -1.22 56.90 -14.93
N ARG A 107 -1.14 55.56 -14.85
CA ARG A 107 -1.32 54.82 -13.58
C ARG A 107 -0.13 54.95 -12.62
N LEU A 108 1.03 55.38 -13.12
CA LEU A 108 2.25 55.57 -12.33
C LEU A 108 2.51 57.03 -11.90
N GLY A 109 1.63 57.97 -12.27
CA GLY A 109 1.66 59.34 -11.72
C GLY A 109 2.94 60.14 -12.01
N THR A 110 3.74 59.72 -13.00
CA THR A 110 5.09 60.25 -13.27
C THR A 110 5.16 61.32 -14.37
N VAL A 111 4.06 61.74 -14.97
CA VAL A 111 4.08 62.74 -16.05
C VAL A 111 3.57 64.09 -15.55
N THR A 112 4.49 64.99 -15.21
CA THR A 112 4.23 66.42 -15.03
C THR A 112 4.46 67.12 -16.36
N TYR A 113 3.39 67.63 -16.99
CA TYR A 113 3.52 68.60 -18.07
C TYR A 113 3.97 69.94 -17.47
N VAL A 114 5.17 70.38 -17.85
CA VAL A 114 5.68 71.72 -17.54
C VAL A 114 5.82 72.44 -18.88
N GLU A 115 4.84 73.29 -19.20
CA GLU A 115 4.98 74.28 -20.27
C GLU A 115 5.45 75.58 -19.64
N SER A 116 6.73 75.89 -19.81
CA SER A 116 7.35 77.13 -19.32
C SER A 116 6.81 78.33 -20.10
N ARG A 117 5.85 79.06 -19.53
CA ARG A 117 5.40 80.37 -20.04
C ARG A 117 5.52 81.48 -18.99
N GLY A 118 6.63 82.24 -19.05
CA GLY A 118 6.65 83.68 -18.74
C GLY A 118 7.35 84.18 -17.45
N GLY A 119 8.21 85.21 -17.59
CA GLY A 119 8.29 86.34 -16.64
C GLY A 119 9.45 86.45 -15.62
N PHE A 120 10.71 86.56 -16.06
CA PHE A 120 11.91 86.70 -15.18
C PHE A 120 11.88 87.88 -14.18
N LEU A 121 11.23 89.01 -14.52
CA LEU A 121 11.30 90.25 -13.74
C LEU A 121 10.27 90.36 -12.59
N GLU A 122 9.14 89.68 -12.69
CA GLU A 122 8.11 89.69 -11.64
C GLU A 122 8.48 88.71 -10.50
N ASN A 123 9.13 87.60 -10.86
CA ASN A 123 9.66 86.58 -9.95
C ASN A 123 10.80 87.08 -9.04
N LEU A 124 11.51 88.15 -9.44
CA LEU A 124 12.60 88.73 -8.65
C LEU A 124 12.10 89.64 -7.50
N ARG A 125 10.91 90.24 -7.62
CA ARG A 125 10.33 91.11 -6.58
C ARG A 125 9.76 90.33 -5.38
N SER A 126 9.32 89.09 -5.57
CA SER A 126 8.79 88.25 -4.47
C SER A 126 9.89 87.65 -3.58
N ILE A 127 11.12 87.52 -4.10
CA ILE A 127 12.28 86.96 -3.39
C ILE A 127 12.87 87.97 -2.39
N PHE A 128 12.91 89.26 -2.75
CA PHE A 128 13.58 90.30 -1.96
C PHE A 128 12.73 90.89 -0.82
N ASN A 129 11.44 90.56 -0.72
CA ASN A 129 10.52 91.13 0.27
C ASN A 129 10.06 90.11 1.33
N SER A 130 11.00 89.32 1.87
CA SER A 130 10.71 88.25 2.84
C SER A 130 11.22 88.58 4.24
N SER A 131 10.32 89.05 5.11
CA SER A 131 10.51 88.95 6.56
C SER A 131 10.59 87.47 6.96
N PRO A 132 11.47 87.06 7.89
CA PRO A 132 11.58 85.66 8.33
C PRO A 132 10.23 85.15 8.81
N SER A 133 9.73 84.08 8.17
CA SER A 133 8.40 83.56 8.47
C SER A 133 8.47 82.51 9.58
N GLY A 134 8.04 82.91 10.78
CA GLY A 134 7.87 82.03 11.93
C GLY A 134 9.05 81.97 12.92
N PRO A 135 8.78 81.52 14.16
CA PRO A 135 9.81 81.39 15.20
C PRO A 135 10.78 80.26 14.86
N THR A 136 12.08 80.56 14.86
CA THR A 136 13.14 79.56 14.70
C THR A 136 13.17 78.64 15.93
N PRO A 137 13.14 77.31 15.77
CA PRO A 137 13.25 76.38 16.88
C PRO A 137 14.58 76.50 17.63
N ALA A 138 14.55 76.23 18.95
CA ALA A 138 15.75 76.23 19.78
C ALA A 138 16.72 75.13 19.30
N GLY A 139 17.93 75.52 18.88
CA GLY A 139 18.95 74.60 18.37
C GLY A 139 19.15 74.61 16.85
N PHE A 140 18.41 75.43 16.10
CA PHE A 140 18.64 75.60 14.66
C PHE A 140 20.05 76.14 14.35
N ARG A 141 20.75 75.48 13.43
CA ARG A 141 22.01 75.95 12.84
C ARG A 141 21.95 75.80 11.31
N PRO A 142 22.29 76.84 10.53
CA PRO A 142 22.30 76.74 9.08
C PRO A 142 23.39 75.76 8.62
N ILE A 143 23.08 74.96 7.60
CA ILE A 143 23.93 73.91 7.06
C ILE A 143 24.88 74.52 6.03
N ASN A 144 26.18 74.32 6.20
CA ASN A 144 27.18 74.80 5.24
C ASN A 144 27.31 73.82 4.06
N ILE A 145 27.07 74.30 2.84
CA ILE A 145 27.06 73.48 1.61
C ILE A 145 28.40 72.75 1.39
N ALA A 146 29.53 73.43 1.63
CA ALA A 146 30.86 72.85 1.41
C ALA A 146 31.17 71.69 2.36
N ARG A 147 30.64 71.73 3.60
CA ARG A 147 30.82 70.67 4.60
C ARG A 147 29.81 69.53 4.43
N TYR A 148 28.65 69.81 3.86
CA TYR A 148 27.55 68.85 3.74
C TYR A 148 27.75 67.86 2.59
N GLY A 149 28.41 68.30 1.51
CA GLY A 149 28.75 67.49 0.35
C GLY A 149 27.60 67.35 -0.66
N PRO A 150 27.92 67.08 -1.94
CA PRO A 150 26.97 67.15 -3.04
C PRO A 150 25.84 66.10 -2.97
N SER A 151 26.14 64.86 -2.51
CA SER A 151 25.14 63.79 -2.41
C SER A 151 24.08 64.07 -1.35
N ASN A 152 24.47 64.57 -0.17
CA ASN A 152 23.53 64.91 0.90
C ASN A 152 22.71 66.16 0.54
N MET A 153 23.34 67.10 -0.17
CA MET A 153 22.67 68.29 -0.71
C MET A 153 21.57 67.90 -1.71
N ALA A 154 21.87 67.01 -2.66
CA ALA A 154 20.89 66.49 -3.62
C ALA A 154 19.71 65.79 -2.92
N LYS A 155 19.99 64.94 -1.91
CA LYS A 155 18.93 64.30 -1.09
C LYS A 155 18.04 65.33 -0.40
N SER A 156 18.63 66.37 0.18
CA SER A 156 17.87 67.39 0.92
C SER A 156 16.94 68.18 0.00
N LEU A 157 17.40 68.57 -1.19
CA LEU A 157 16.55 69.27 -2.17
C LEU A 157 15.47 68.36 -2.76
N ARG A 158 15.80 67.09 -2.98
CA ARG A 158 14.83 66.07 -3.38
C ARG A 158 13.74 65.91 -2.31
N ASP A 159 14.12 65.88 -1.03
CA ASP A 159 13.15 65.70 0.05
C ASP A 159 12.26 66.95 0.19
N LEU A 160 12.80 68.17 0.04
CA LEU A 160 12.00 69.41 -0.02
C LEU A 160 11.01 69.41 -1.19
N SER A 161 11.43 68.95 -2.38
CA SER A 161 10.51 68.83 -3.51
C SER A 161 9.47 67.72 -3.31
N TRP A 162 9.83 66.61 -2.64
CA TRP A 162 8.88 65.56 -2.27
C TRP A 162 7.82 66.02 -1.29
N PHE A 163 8.18 66.82 -0.27
CA PHE A 163 7.19 67.39 0.66
C PHE A 163 6.15 68.24 -0.07
N LEU A 164 6.59 69.13 -0.97
CA LEU A 164 5.68 69.96 -1.75
C LEU A 164 4.81 69.10 -2.69
N ARG A 165 5.39 68.08 -3.32
CA ARG A 165 4.67 67.16 -4.22
C ARG A 165 3.64 66.31 -3.49
N TYR A 166 3.96 65.79 -2.31
CA TYR A 166 2.98 65.06 -1.48
C TYR A 166 1.90 65.98 -0.94
N ALA A 167 2.21 67.25 -0.65
CA ALA A 167 1.21 68.23 -0.29
C ALA A 167 0.23 68.50 -1.44
N THR A 168 0.71 68.67 -2.69
CA THR A 168 -0.18 68.85 -3.85
C THR A 168 -1.02 67.59 -4.11
N TYR A 169 -0.43 66.38 -4.01
CA TYR A 169 -1.17 65.13 -4.14
C TYR A 169 -2.25 64.97 -3.07
N ALA A 170 -1.97 65.32 -1.81
CA ALA A 170 -2.95 65.26 -0.74
C ALA A 170 -4.11 66.25 -0.95
N ILE A 171 -3.82 67.47 -1.42
CA ILE A 171 -4.86 68.47 -1.75
C ILE A 171 -5.79 67.94 -2.84
N VAL A 172 -5.23 67.34 -3.89
CA VAL A 172 -6.00 66.74 -4.99
C VAL A 172 -6.78 65.50 -4.52
N ALA A 173 -6.20 64.67 -3.64
CA ALA A 173 -6.82 63.46 -3.11
C ALA A 173 -7.96 63.71 -2.10
N GLY A 174 -8.02 64.90 -1.51
CA GLY A 174 -9.05 65.27 -0.53
C GLY A 174 -8.79 64.80 0.90
N ASP A 175 -7.71 64.06 1.14
CA ASP A 175 -7.36 63.46 2.43
C ASP A 175 -5.85 63.61 2.69
N PRO A 176 -5.41 64.07 3.88
CA PRO A 176 -3.99 64.20 4.21
C PRO A 176 -3.28 62.86 4.49
N ASN A 177 -3.92 61.71 4.32
CA ASN A 177 -3.32 60.39 4.63
C ASN A 177 -1.95 60.15 3.95
N ILE A 178 -1.75 60.62 2.71
CA ILE A 178 -0.45 60.54 2.01
C ILE A 178 0.66 61.21 2.83
N ILE A 179 0.36 62.38 3.38
CA ILE A 179 1.30 63.13 4.21
C ILE A 179 1.50 62.39 5.53
N ALA A 180 0.41 62.03 6.21
CA ALA A 180 0.48 61.43 7.53
C ALA A 180 1.30 60.14 7.56
N VAL A 181 1.11 59.24 6.58
CA VAL A 181 1.83 57.96 6.53
C VAL A 181 3.31 58.13 6.21
N ASN A 182 3.66 59.04 5.29
CA ASN A 182 5.02 59.15 4.77
C ASN A 182 5.90 60.11 5.57
N THR A 183 5.32 61.05 6.31
CA THR A 183 6.07 62.02 7.13
C THR A 183 6.21 61.60 8.57
N ARG A 184 5.29 60.78 9.09
CA ARG A 184 5.34 60.30 10.48
C ARG A 184 6.59 59.44 10.72
N GLY A 185 7.35 59.80 11.74
CA GLY A 185 8.58 59.09 12.13
C GLY A 185 9.77 59.33 11.18
N LEU A 186 9.58 60.08 10.09
CA LEU A 186 10.67 60.44 9.19
C LEU A 186 11.74 61.27 9.91
N ARG A 187 11.33 62.11 10.88
CA ARG A 187 12.23 62.95 11.68
C ARG A 187 13.36 62.14 12.32
N GLU A 188 13.05 61.06 13.01
CA GLU A 188 14.03 60.20 13.70
C GLU A 188 14.92 59.46 12.70
N ILE A 189 14.39 59.11 11.53
CA ILE A 189 15.16 58.45 10.45
C ILE A 189 16.20 59.43 9.87
N ILE A 190 15.81 60.69 9.65
CA ILE A 190 16.70 61.69 9.03
C ILE A 190 17.64 62.36 10.04
N GLU A 191 17.34 62.37 11.34
CA GLU A 191 18.19 62.97 12.38
C GLU A 191 19.61 62.38 12.43
N ASN A 192 19.79 61.15 11.92
CA ASN A 192 21.11 60.53 11.77
C ASN A 192 21.99 61.18 10.68
N ALA A 193 21.39 61.88 9.71
CA ALA A 193 22.07 62.42 8.53
C ALA A 193 21.91 63.94 8.36
N CYS A 194 20.83 64.52 8.88
CA CYS A 194 20.50 65.94 8.78
C CYS A 194 19.83 66.43 10.08
N SER A 195 19.91 67.73 10.37
CA SER A 195 19.22 68.31 11.53
C SER A 195 17.71 68.33 11.31
N GLY A 196 16.94 67.64 12.15
CA GLY A 196 15.47 67.67 12.14
C GLY A 196 14.90 69.10 12.31
N GLU A 197 15.60 69.95 13.07
CA GLU A 197 15.22 71.36 13.25
C GLU A 197 15.41 72.19 11.97
N ALA A 198 16.43 71.88 11.16
CA ALA A 198 16.60 72.52 9.85
C ALA A 198 15.44 72.14 8.91
N THR A 199 15.02 70.88 8.90
CA THR A 199 13.86 70.43 8.13
C THR A 199 12.58 71.13 8.57
N LEU A 200 12.35 71.33 9.87
CA LEU A 200 11.19 72.07 10.38
C LEU A 200 11.14 73.52 9.88
N VAL A 201 12.27 74.23 9.93
CA VAL A 201 12.37 75.59 9.42
C VAL A 201 12.10 75.62 7.91
N ALA A 202 12.63 74.66 7.16
CA ALA A 202 12.37 74.57 5.72
C ALA A 202 10.89 74.31 5.42
N LEU A 203 10.21 73.44 6.16
CA LEU A 203 8.78 73.18 5.99
C LEU A 203 7.91 74.39 6.35
N GLN A 204 8.28 75.16 7.39
CA GLN A 204 7.62 76.43 7.72
C GLN A 204 7.76 77.45 6.58
N GLU A 205 8.94 77.51 5.95
CA GLU A 205 9.18 78.39 4.81
C GLU A 205 8.45 77.90 3.55
N ILE A 206 8.35 76.59 3.32
CA ILE A 206 7.49 76.02 2.25
C ILE A 206 6.04 76.45 2.47
N LYS A 207 5.51 76.32 3.70
CA LYS A 207 4.15 76.78 4.02
C LYS A 207 3.97 78.26 3.72
N ALA A 208 4.88 79.12 4.19
CA ALA A 208 4.81 80.56 3.99
C ALA A 208 4.94 80.96 2.50
N GLY A 209 5.84 80.27 1.77
CA GLY A 209 6.02 80.43 0.33
C GLY A 209 4.76 80.04 -0.45
N SER A 210 4.18 78.88 -0.15
CA SER A 210 2.93 78.40 -0.75
C SER A 210 1.77 79.36 -0.49
N LEU A 211 1.59 79.84 0.75
CA LEU A 211 0.50 80.77 1.11
C LEU A 211 0.62 82.13 0.42
N SER A 212 1.83 82.55 0.04
CA SER A 212 2.05 83.86 -0.58
C SER A 212 1.39 84.01 -1.96
N PHE A 213 1.16 82.90 -2.66
CA PHE A 213 0.50 82.88 -3.97
C PHE A 213 -1.03 82.97 -3.90
N PHE A 214 -1.63 82.72 -2.73
CA PHE A 214 -3.09 82.66 -2.56
C PHE A 214 -3.66 83.78 -1.69
N ARG A 215 -2.92 84.86 -1.43
CA ARG A 215 -3.34 85.96 -0.53
C ARG A 215 -4.70 86.59 -0.88
N ASN A 216 -5.07 86.55 -2.16
CA ASN A 216 -6.32 87.12 -2.66
C ASN A 216 -7.50 86.12 -2.63
N ASP A 217 -7.26 84.88 -2.24
CA ASP A 217 -8.20 83.78 -2.25
C ASP A 217 -8.25 83.07 -0.89
N ALA A 218 -9.30 83.40 -0.13
CA ALA A 218 -9.47 82.89 1.22
C ALA A 218 -9.70 81.37 1.27
N GLU A 219 -10.39 80.80 0.27
CA GLU A 219 -10.70 79.37 0.22
C GLU A 219 -9.43 78.55 -0.08
N ALA A 220 -8.65 78.96 -1.09
CA ALA A 220 -7.37 78.31 -1.38
C ALA A 220 -6.38 78.42 -0.22
N THR A 221 -6.32 79.60 0.43
CA THR A 221 -5.46 79.81 1.60
C THR A 221 -5.82 78.86 2.75
N ALA A 222 -7.12 78.66 3.01
CA ALA A 222 -7.58 77.75 4.05
C ALA A 222 -7.21 76.30 3.74
N ILE A 223 -7.45 75.83 2.51
CA ILE A 223 -7.09 74.48 2.08
C ILE A 223 -5.58 74.26 2.21
N VAL A 224 -4.76 75.12 1.60
CA VAL A 224 -3.30 74.97 1.63
C VAL A 224 -2.76 75.02 3.06
N SER A 225 -3.28 75.92 3.91
CA SER A 225 -2.86 75.97 5.31
C SER A 225 -3.17 74.66 6.03
N GLN A 226 -4.37 74.11 5.86
CA GLN A 226 -4.78 72.86 6.50
C GLN A 226 -3.82 71.70 6.18
N TYR A 227 -3.49 71.47 4.91
CA TYR A 227 -2.60 70.37 4.52
C TYR A 227 -1.14 70.61 4.95
N MET A 228 -0.66 71.86 4.87
CA MET A 228 0.70 72.21 5.32
C MET A 228 0.84 72.15 6.85
N ASP A 229 -0.23 72.45 7.59
CA ASP A 229 -0.27 72.28 9.04
C ASP A 229 -0.19 70.80 9.41
N VAL A 230 -0.90 69.91 8.70
CA VAL A 230 -0.79 68.46 8.92
C VAL A 230 0.62 67.95 8.63
N LEU A 231 1.26 68.43 7.56
CA LEU A 231 2.66 68.10 7.24
C LEU A 231 3.61 68.47 8.38
N LEU A 232 3.44 69.67 8.96
CA LEU A 232 4.26 70.13 10.08
C LEU A 232 3.97 69.37 11.37
N THR A 233 2.70 69.06 11.67
CA THR A 233 2.35 68.33 12.90
C THR A 233 2.83 66.89 12.85
N GLU A 234 2.66 66.19 11.73
CA GLU A 234 3.06 64.79 11.59
C GLU A 234 4.58 64.61 11.55
N PHE A 235 5.31 65.55 10.95
CA PHE A 235 6.78 65.55 11.00
C PHE A 235 7.33 65.82 12.41
N LYS A 236 6.67 66.68 13.20
CA LYS A 236 7.07 66.93 14.60
C LYS A 236 6.82 65.73 15.52
N ALA A 237 5.85 64.90 15.17
CA ALA A 237 5.39 63.86 16.04
C ALA A 237 6.29 62.62 16.02
N ALA A 238 6.45 61.99 17.18
CA ALA A 238 7.33 60.83 17.35
C ALA A 238 6.90 59.62 16.53
N THR A 239 7.86 58.75 16.19
CA THR A 239 7.60 57.49 15.48
C THR A 239 6.68 56.60 16.32
N PRO A 240 5.56 56.12 15.76
CA PRO A 240 4.67 55.23 16.48
C PRO A 240 5.34 53.86 16.70
N SER A 241 5.10 53.25 17.86
CA SER A 241 5.58 51.91 18.17
C SER A 241 5.05 50.86 17.19
N ASN A 242 5.89 49.89 16.82
CA ASN A 242 5.49 48.78 15.96
C ASN A 242 4.37 47.95 16.61
N LYS A 243 3.41 47.48 15.79
CA LYS A 243 2.44 46.49 16.22
C LYS A 243 3.11 45.12 16.27
N VAL A 244 3.26 44.58 17.46
CA VAL A 244 3.80 43.24 17.66
C VAL A 244 2.66 42.22 17.70
N ARG A 245 2.84 41.10 17.00
CA ARG A 245 1.95 39.95 16.95
C ARG A 245 2.63 38.81 17.70
N GLN A 246 2.35 38.71 18.99
CA GLN A 246 2.83 37.61 19.84
C GLN A 246 1.93 36.39 19.68
N ARG A 247 2.49 35.18 19.88
CA ARG A 247 1.79 33.91 19.70
C ARG A 247 1.85 33.07 20.97
N PRO A 248 0.74 32.41 21.35
CA PRO A 248 0.68 31.61 22.56
C PRO A 248 1.38 30.24 22.41
N SER A 249 1.59 29.77 21.18
CA SER A 249 2.16 28.46 20.88
C SER A 249 3.48 28.57 20.10
N SER A 250 4.37 27.61 20.32
CA SER A 250 5.74 27.61 19.78
C SER A 250 5.83 27.28 18.29
N ASP A 251 4.83 26.62 17.72
CA ASP A 251 4.71 26.28 16.30
C ASP A 251 4.33 27.50 15.42
N GLN A 252 3.83 28.55 16.07
CA GLN A 252 3.45 29.80 15.43
C GLN A 252 4.57 30.83 15.59
N GLN A 253 4.91 31.51 14.49
CA GLN A 253 5.93 32.56 14.53
C GLN A 253 5.34 33.90 14.99
N GLY A 254 6.08 34.60 15.85
CA GLY A 254 5.82 36.00 16.18
C GLY A 254 6.25 36.93 15.05
N LEU A 255 5.48 37.99 14.80
CA LEU A 255 5.76 38.96 13.74
C LEU A 255 5.57 40.40 14.24
N GLN A 256 6.07 41.38 13.49
CA GLN A 256 5.83 42.80 13.77
C GLN A 256 5.48 43.58 12.49
N LEU A 257 4.69 44.64 12.65
CA LEU A 257 4.29 45.54 11.58
C LEU A 257 4.52 47.00 11.99
N PRO A 258 5.18 47.82 11.18
CA PRO A 258 5.22 49.26 11.41
C PRO A 258 3.82 49.85 11.45
N GLN A 259 3.51 50.64 12.49
CA GLN A 259 2.16 51.19 12.68
C GLN A 259 1.73 52.09 11.50
N ILE A 260 2.68 52.77 10.85
CA ILE A 260 2.41 53.58 9.64
C ILE A 260 1.83 52.74 8.50
N TYR A 261 2.24 51.47 8.34
CA TYR A 261 1.68 50.56 7.35
C TYR A 261 0.23 50.16 7.67
N PHE A 262 -0.08 50.03 8.96
CA PHE A 262 -1.46 49.82 9.41
C PHE A 262 -2.34 51.06 9.19
N ASN A 263 -1.80 52.25 9.43
CA ASN A 263 -2.53 53.50 9.24
C ASN A 263 -2.80 53.81 7.75
N ALA A 264 -1.89 53.40 6.86
CA ALA A 264 -2.07 53.49 5.41
C ALA A 264 -3.15 52.52 4.90
N ALA A 265 -3.27 51.36 5.55
CA ALA A 265 -4.23 50.34 5.19
C ALA A 265 -5.68 50.83 5.34
N GLU A 266 -6.56 50.22 4.56
CA GLU A 266 -8.00 50.47 4.59
C GLU A 266 -8.57 50.33 6.00
N ARG A 267 -9.28 51.36 6.48
CA ARG A 267 -9.95 51.31 7.77
C ARG A 267 -11.14 50.36 7.68
N ARG A 268 -11.04 49.22 8.35
CA ARG A 268 -12.14 48.27 8.50
C ARG A 268 -12.88 48.55 9.81
N PRO A 269 -14.18 48.85 9.80
CA PRO A 269 -14.95 49.11 11.00
C PRO A 269 -15.05 47.82 11.82
N LYS A 270 -14.88 47.97 13.13
CA LYS A 270 -15.07 46.88 14.09
C LYS A 270 -16.41 47.07 14.75
N PHE A 271 -17.28 46.08 14.62
CA PHE A 271 -18.61 46.11 15.20
C PHE A 271 -18.57 45.56 16.61
N VAL A 272 -18.98 46.38 17.58
CA VAL A 272 -18.99 46.04 19.00
C VAL A 272 -20.43 46.11 19.49
N MET A 273 -20.87 45.11 20.25
CA MET A 273 -22.20 45.10 20.84
C MET A 273 -22.14 45.61 22.28
N LYS A 274 -22.87 46.69 22.57
CA LYS A 274 -23.08 47.20 23.93
C LYS A 274 -24.57 47.35 24.22
N THR A 275 -24.94 47.25 25.49
CA THR A 275 -26.35 47.29 25.94
C THR A 275 -27.04 48.62 25.61
N GLY A 276 -26.30 49.74 25.68
CA GLY A 276 -26.80 51.10 25.41
C GLY A 276 -26.84 51.55 23.96
N LEU A 277 -26.54 50.67 22.98
CA LEU A 277 -26.59 51.03 21.55
C LEU A 277 -28.03 51.22 21.06
N SER A 278 -28.19 52.06 20.04
CA SER A 278 -29.45 52.23 19.32
C SER A 278 -29.90 50.93 18.62
N SER A 279 -31.19 50.82 18.32
CA SER A 279 -31.71 49.64 17.61
C SER A 279 -31.09 49.46 16.23
N SER A 280 -30.77 50.55 15.53
CA SER A 280 -30.07 50.54 14.24
C SER A 280 -28.66 49.99 14.36
N GLU A 281 -27.87 50.48 15.32
CA GLU A 281 -26.49 50.02 15.54
C GLU A 281 -26.46 48.54 15.94
N LYS A 282 -27.37 48.12 16.84
CA LYS A 282 -27.52 46.71 17.22
C LYS A 282 -27.81 45.82 16.01
N ASN A 283 -28.66 46.29 15.08
CA ASN A 283 -28.96 45.56 13.86
C ASN A 283 -27.76 45.49 12.90
N GLU A 284 -26.95 46.55 12.81
CA GLU A 284 -25.72 46.54 12.01
C GLU A 284 -24.67 45.57 12.54
N VAL A 285 -24.52 45.49 13.87
CA VAL A 285 -23.64 44.51 14.52
C VAL A 285 -24.07 43.08 14.20
N ILE A 286 -25.37 42.79 14.27
CA ILE A 286 -25.92 41.47 13.92
C ILE A 286 -25.69 41.14 12.44
N LYS A 287 -25.94 42.10 11.54
CA LYS A 287 -25.65 41.92 10.11
C LYS A 287 -24.16 41.70 9.85
N ALA A 288 -23.28 42.38 10.58
CA ALA A 288 -21.85 42.13 10.52
C ALA A 288 -21.50 40.70 10.96
N ALA A 289 -22.10 40.20 12.04
CA ALA A 289 -21.90 38.83 12.50
C ALA A 289 -22.38 37.80 11.46
N TYR A 290 -23.51 38.03 10.79
CA TYR A 290 -23.97 37.17 9.71
C TYR A 290 -23.03 37.15 8.52
N ARG A 291 -22.53 38.32 8.09
CA ARG A 291 -21.56 38.42 6.99
C ARG A 291 -20.24 37.72 7.33
N GLN A 292 -19.79 37.81 8.57
CA GLN A 292 -18.58 37.12 9.01
C GLN A 292 -18.76 35.59 9.07
N ILE A 293 -19.84 35.10 9.68
CA ILE A 293 -20.03 33.66 9.96
C ILE A 293 -20.57 32.88 8.76
N PHE A 294 -21.43 33.49 7.95
CA PHE A 294 -22.03 32.86 6.77
C PHE A 294 -21.43 33.35 5.45
N GLU A 295 -20.38 34.18 5.52
CA GLU A 295 -19.74 34.87 4.39
C GLU A 295 -20.66 35.84 3.62
N ARG A 296 -21.91 36.00 4.04
CA ARG A 296 -22.94 36.84 3.41
C ARG A 296 -24.07 37.18 4.36
N ASP A 297 -24.82 38.23 4.05
CA ASP A 297 -26.05 38.56 4.79
C ASP A 297 -27.19 37.60 4.39
N ILE A 298 -27.51 36.67 5.29
CA ILE A 298 -28.58 35.67 5.10
C ILE A 298 -29.98 36.28 5.25
N THR A 299 -30.11 37.39 5.97
CA THR A 299 -31.42 38.03 6.24
C THR A 299 -31.94 38.68 4.97
N ARG A 300 -31.09 39.45 4.29
CA ARG A 300 -31.44 40.17 3.06
C ARG A 300 -31.67 39.26 1.87
N ALA A 301 -30.88 38.20 1.73
CA ALA A 301 -30.92 37.33 0.55
C ALA A 301 -32.03 36.27 0.59
N TYR A 302 -32.33 35.72 1.78
CA TYR A 302 -33.21 34.56 1.92
C TYR A 302 -34.30 34.72 2.98
N SER A 303 -34.39 35.90 3.63
CA SER A 303 -35.31 36.15 4.75
C SER A 303 -35.14 35.16 5.91
N LEU A 304 -33.91 34.65 6.10
CA LEU A 304 -33.57 33.76 7.21
C LEU A 304 -33.11 34.60 8.40
N SER A 305 -33.63 34.33 9.59
CA SER A 305 -33.18 34.92 10.85
C SER A 305 -33.21 33.89 11.97
N ILE A 306 -32.40 34.11 13.01
CA ILE A 306 -32.40 33.29 14.22
C ILE A 306 -32.87 34.19 15.38
N SER A 307 -34.17 34.48 15.37
CA SER A 307 -34.82 35.53 16.17
C SER A 307 -34.54 35.43 17.68
N ASP A 308 -34.49 34.23 18.23
CA ASP A 308 -34.20 34.00 19.66
C ASP A 308 -32.78 34.48 20.03
N LEU A 309 -31.78 34.14 19.21
CA LEU A 309 -30.40 34.54 19.46
C LEU A 309 -30.21 36.05 19.29
N GLU A 310 -30.87 36.65 18.29
CA GLU A 310 -30.85 38.09 18.06
C GLU A 310 -31.43 38.86 19.25
N SER A 311 -32.52 38.37 19.83
CA SER A 311 -33.16 39.02 20.98
C SER A 311 -32.25 38.96 22.22
N LYS A 312 -31.68 37.77 22.50
CA LYS A 312 -30.76 37.58 23.62
C LYS A 312 -29.51 38.45 23.53
N VAL A 313 -28.91 38.57 22.34
CA VAL A 313 -27.73 39.44 22.17
C VAL A 313 -28.09 40.92 22.21
N LYS A 314 -29.28 41.32 21.73
CA LYS A 314 -29.79 42.71 21.83
C LYS A 314 -30.02 43.16 23.26
N ASN A 315 -30.49 42.24 24.12
CA ASN A 315 -30.74 42.48 25.53
C ASN A 315 -29.46 42.41 26.39
N GLY A 316 -28.41 41.76 25.88
CA GLY A 316 -27.18 41.50 26.63
C GLY A 316 -27.23 40.24 27.49
N ASP A 317 -28.25 39.38 27.32
CA ASP A 317 -28.35 38.08 28.00
C ASP A 317 -27.22 37.14 27.57
N ILE A 318 -26.71 37.34 26.36
CA ILE A 318 -25.51 36.69 25.84
C ILE A 318 -24.55 37.70 25.22
N SER A 319 -23.26 37.43 25.35
CA SER A 319 -22.21 38.20 24.68
C SER A 319 -22.14 37.89 23.18
N VAL A 320 -21.39 38.69 22.43
CA VAL A 320 -21.16 38.44 20.99
C VAL A 320 -20.37 37.16 20.78
N LYS A 321 -19.45 36.84 21.68
CA LYS A 321 -18.74 35.56 21.71
C LYS A 321 -19.71 34.37 21.76
N GLU A 322 -20.68 34.41 22.68
CA GLU A 322 -21.68 33.33 22.81
C GLU A 322 -22.68 33.32 21.65
N PHE A 323 -23.02 34.51 21.12
CA PHE A 323 -23.82 34.62 19.90
C PHE A 323 -23.12 33.93 18.72
N VAL A 324 -21.83 34.22 18.47
CA VAL A 324 -21.02 33.57 17.44
C VAL A 324 -20.93 32.06 17.64
N ARG A 325 -20.69 31.60 18.88
CA ARG A 325 -20.67 30.16 19.22
C ARG A 325 -21.97 29.47 18.81
N ARG A 326 -23.12 30.05 19.14
CA ARG A 326 -24.44 29.47 18.83
C ARG A 326 -24.77 29.54 17.34
N LEU A 327 -24.36 30.61 16.65
CA LEU A 327 -24.49 30.72 15.19
C LEU A 327 -23.70 29.60 14.49
N ALA A 328 -22.45 29.37 14.88
CA ALA A 328 -21.60 28.35 14.28
C ALA A 328 -22.03 26.91 14.61
N LYS A 329 -22.77 26.71 15.72
CA LYS A 329 -23.42 25.43 16.06
C LYS A 329 -24.81 25.24 15.44
N SER A 330 -25.35 26.27 14.77
CA SER A 330 -26.70 26.20 14.23
C SER A 330 -26.85 25.15 13.12
N PRO A 331 -28.04 24.56 12.94
CA PRO A 331 -28.31 23.67 11.80
C PRO A 331 -28.05 24.33 10.45
N LEU A 332 -28.24 25.66 10.36
CA LEU A 332 -27.96 26.44 9.16
C LEU A 332 -26.46 26.43 8.82
N TYR A 333 -25.60 26.66 9.81
CA TYR A 333 -24.14 26.60 9.61
C TYR A 333 -23.70 25.20 9.23
N GLN A 334 -24.21 24.18 9.92
CA GLN A 334 -23.90 22.78 9.63
C GLN A 334 -24.26 22.41 8.18
N LYS A 335 -25.45 22.78 7.71
CA LYS A 335 -25.90 22.50 6.34
C LYS A 335 -25.02 23.17 5.27
N GLN A 336 -24.54 24.39 5.54
CA GLN A 336 -23.76 25.16 4.58
C GLN A 336 -22.26 24.83 4.59
N PHE A 337 -21.65 24.69 5.78
CA PHE A 337 -20.20 24.68 5.96
C PHE A 337 -19.64 23.40 6.59
N TYR A 338 -20.49 22.46 7.00
CA TYR A 338 -20.06 21.16 7.53
C TYR A 338 -20.38 20.01 6.57
N GLN A 339 -21.66 19.79 6.27
CA GLN A 339 -22.13 18.64 5.48
C GLN A 339 -21.52 18.51 4.06
N PRO A 340 -21.32 19.59 3.28
CA PRO A 340 -20.79 19.47 1.92
C PRO A 340 -19.25 19.41 1.86
N PHE A 341 -18.56 19.31 3.00
CA PHE A 341 -17.10 19.39 3.10
C PHE A 341 -16.50 18.25 3.90
N ILE A 342 -15.23 17.94 3.64
CA ILE A 342 -14.45 17.04 4.49
C ILE A 342 -13.96 17.76 5.75
N ASN A 343 -13.69 17.03 6.84
CA ASN A 343 -13.25 17.59 8.12
C ASN A 343 -12.07 18.57 7.98
N SER A 344 -11.07 18.25 7.15
CA SER A 344 -9.92 19.15 6.91
C SER A 344 -10.35 20.50 6.32
N ARG A 345 -11.33 20.50 5.41
CA ARG A 345 -11.84 21.73 4.79
C ARG A 345 -12.77 22.50 5.72
N VAL A 346 -13.55 21.80 6.55
CA VAL A 346 -14.37 22.41 7.60
C VAL A 346 -13.49 23.23 8.56
N ILE A 347 -12.34 22.69 8.97
CA ILE A 347 -11.41 23.42 9.85
C ILE A 347 -10.96 24.72 9.19
N GLU A 348 -10.53 24.70 7.93
CA GLU A 348 -10.06 25.89 7.22
C GLU A 348 -11.14 26.99 7.16
N LEU A 349 -12.39 26.61 6.91
CA LEU A 349 -13.54 27.53 6.89
C LEU A 349 -13.91 28.01 8.30
N ALA A 350 -13.84 27.15 9.33
CA ALA A 350 -14.08 27.54 10.71
C ALA A 350 -13.05 28.58 11.20
N PHE A 351 -11.77 28.40 10.82
CA PHE A 351 -10.71 29.37 11.06
C PHE A 351 -10.99 30.73 10.40
N ARG A 352 -11.50 30.72 9.16
CA ARG A 352 -11.95 31.94 8.48
C ARG A 352 -13.09 32.63 9.26
N HIS A 353 -14.13 31.88 9.61
CA HIS A 353 -15.36 32.45 10.17
C HIS A 353 -15.18 32.93 11.61
N ILE A 354 -14.53 32.13 12.45
CA ILE A 354 -14.44 32.37 13.90
C ILE A 354 -13.20 33.18 14.25
N LEU A 355 -12.04 32.88 13.65
CA LEU A 355 -10.78 33.55 13.95
C LEU A 355 -10.39 34.60 12.90
N GLY A 356 -11.07 34.69 11.76
CA GLY A 356 -10.76 35.67 10.73
C GLY A 356 -9.39 35.48 10.06
N ARG A 357 -8.78 34.29 10.12
CA ARG A 357 -7.48 33.97 9.49
C ARG A 357 -7.44 32.54 8.96
N GLY A 358 -6.41 32.19 8.21
CA GLY A 358 -6.09 30.80 7.89
C GLY A 358 -5.30 30.11 9.01
N PRO A 359 -5.30 28.76 9.05
CA PRO A 359 -4.33 28.00 9.85
C PRO A 359 -2.90 28.42 9.53
N SER A 360 -2.05 28.42 10.54
CA SER A 360 -0.68 28.91 10.46
C SER A 360 0.32 27.79 10.19
N SER A 361 0.22 26.67 10.94
CA SER A 361 1.16 25.55 10.93
C SER A 361 0.47 24.21 10.63
N ARG A 362 1.28 23.17 10.39
CA ARG A 362 0.78 21.80 10.22
C ARG A 362 0.25 21.24 11.54
N GLU A 363 0.95 21.54 12.64
CA GLU A 363 0.66 21.11 13.99
C GLU A 363 -0.67 21.68 14.48
N GLU A 364 -0.94 22.96 14.18
CA GLU A 364 -2.21 23.61 14.46
C GLU A 364 -3.36 22.87 13.76
N VAL A 365 -3.22 22.56 12.47
CA VAL A 365 -4.23 21.81 11.73
C VAL A 365 -4.43 20.42 12.32
N GLN A 366 -3.37 19.72 12.71
CA GLN A 366 -3.45 18.39 13.33
C GLN A 366 -4.19 18.41 14.68
N LYS A 367 -3.88 19.40 15.53
CA LYS A 367 -4.57 19.60 16.81
C LYS A 367 -6.06 19.75 16.61
N TYR A 368 -6.49 20.70 15.77
CA TYR A 368 -7.92 20.92 15.53
C TYR A 368 -8.58 19.78 14.73
N PHE A 369 -7.81 19.04 13.92
CA PHE A 369 -8.28 17.84 13.24
C PHE A 369 -8.61 16.69 14.19
N SER A 370 -7.82 16.48 15.25
CA SER A 370 -8.16 15.52 16.29
C SER A 370 -9.44 15.88 17.04
N ILE A 371 -9.64 17.18 17.33
CA ILE A 371 -10.82 17.69 18.05
C ILE A 371 -12.10 17.45 17.23
N ILE A 372 -12.12 17.85 15.96
CA ILE A 372 -13.29 17.65 15.10
C ILE A 372 -13.57 16.16 14.83
N SER A 373 -12.53 15.34 14.73
CA SER A 373 -12.70 13.90 14.49
C SER A 373 -13.33 13.18 15.67
N ASN A 374 -13.06 13.63 16.90
CA ASN A 374 -13.60 13.03 18.13
C ASN A 374 -14.95 13.64 18.55
N GLY A 375 -15.11 14.97 18.42
CA GLY A 375 -16.25 15.70 18.98
C GLY A 375 -17.14 16.40 17.94
N GLY A 376 -16.88 16.21 16.64
CA GLY A 376 -17.66 16.81 15.55
C GLY A 376 -17.60 18.34 15.52
N LEU A 377 -18.62 18.94 14.90
CA LEU A 377 -18.71 20.40 14.69
C LEU A 377 -18.76 21.20 16.00
N ALA A 378 -19.50 20.73 17.01
CA ALA A 378 -19.67 21.48 18.24
C ALA A 378 -18.33 21.65 18.99
N ALA A 379 -17.54 20.58 19.06
CA ALA A 379 -16.26 20.58 19.74
C ALA A 379 -15.22 21.51 19.07
N ILE A 380 -15.18 21.55 17.73
CA ILE A 380 -14.26 22.45 17.03
C ILE A 380 -14.66 23.92 17.21
N VAL A 381 -15.96 24.24 17.21
CA VAL A 381 -16.44 25.61 17.47
C VAL A 381 -16.06 26.04 18.88
N ASP A 382 -16.30 25.20 19.88
CA ASP A 382 -15.94 25.51 21.27
C ASP A 382 -14.44 25.71 21.42
N ALA A 383 -13.62 24.81 20.86
CA ALA A 383 -12.17 24.92 20.92
C ALA A 383 -11.59 26.18 20.26
N LEU A 384 -12.26 26.71 19.22
CA LEU A 384 -11.84 27.96 18.56
C LEU A 384 -12.30 29.19 19.35
N VAL A 385 -13.54 29.20 19.82
CA VAL A 385 -14.12 30.32 20.58
C VAL A 385 -13.48 30.46 21.97
N ASP A 386 -13.10 29.35 22.60
CA ASP A 386 -12.45 29.32 23.92
C ASP A 386 -10.92 29.44 23.85
N SER A 387 -10.36 29.64 22.66
CA SER A 387 -8.92 29.91 22.52
C SER A 387 -8.55 31.27 23.11
N ALA A 388 -7.35 31.36 23.70
CA ALA A 388 -6.80 32.62 24.19
C ALA A 388 -6.70 33.67 23.06
N GLU A 389 -6.36 33.22 21.85
CA GLU A 389 -6.30 34.09 20.67
C GLU A 389 -7.66 34.74 20.35
N TYR A 390 -8.78 34.03 20.51
CA TYR A 390 -10.09 34.63 20.27
C TYR A 390 -10.34 35.79 21.25
N SER A 391 -10.08 35.56 22.54
CA SER A 391 -10.25 36.56 23.59
C SER A 391 -9.33 37.77 23.39
N ASP A 392 -8.08 37.57 22.97
CA ASP A 392 -7.12 38.66 22.76
C ASP A 392 -7.52 39.60 21.61
N TYR A 393 -8.06 39.05 20.52
CA TYR A 393 -8.40 39.82 19.32
C TYR A 393 -9.81 40.41 19.35
N PHE A 394 -10.79 39.68 19.89
CA PHE A 394 -12.20 40.03 19.81
C PHE A 394 -12.84 40.30 21.18
N GLY A 395 -12.26 39.76 22.25
CA GLY A 395 -12.88 39.76 23.57
C GLY A 395 -14.25 39.07 23.53
N GLU A 396 -15.22 39.62 24.27
CA GLU A 396 -16.59 39.10 24.30
C GLU A 396 -17.61 39.95 23.54
N GLU A 397 -17.26 41.19 23.22
CA GLU A 397 -18.18 42.19 22.66
C GLU A 397 -17.96 42.48 21.17
N THR A 398 -16.79 42.15 20.61
CA THR A 398 -16.46 42.48 19.21
C THR A 398 -16.83 41.34 18.29
N VAL A 399 -17.49 41.64 17.18
CA VAL A 399 -17.74 40.68 16.11
C VAL A 399 -16.40 40.30 15.46
N PRO A 400 -16.13 39.00 15.21
CA PRO A 400 -14.94 38.60 14.50
C PRO A 400 -14.81 39.28 13.14
N TYR A 401 -13.59 39.55 12.70
CA TYR A 401 -13.31 40.24 11.44
C TYR A 401 -12.14 39.60 10.72
N LEU A 402 -12.12 39.71 9.38
CA LEU A 402 -11.04 39.17 8.56
C LEU A 402 -9.73 39.95 8.79
N ARG A 403 -8.70 39.21 9.19
CA ARG A 403 -7.35 39.71 9.47
C ARG A 403 -6.49 39.63 8.21
N GLY A 404 -6.79 40.52 7.27
CA GLY A 404 -6.11 40.64 5.97
C GLY A 404 -4.83 41.48 5.99
N LEU A 405 -4.28 41.72 4.80
CA LEU A 405 -3.12 42.58 4.60
C LEU A 405 -3.36 43.98 5.19
N GLY A 406 -2.36 44.52 5.88
CA GLY A 406 -2.42 45.86 6.48
C GLY A 406 -3.01 45.90 7.90
N GLN A 407 -3.96 45.02 8.24
CA GLN A 407 -4.56 44.98 9.58
C GLN A 407 -3.62 44.38 10.64
N GLU A 408 -2.86 43.35 10.24
CA GLU A 408 -1.82 42.71 11.06
C GLU A 408 -0.64 42.24 10.20
N ALA A 409 0.46 41.91 10.87
CA ALA A 409 1.63 41.30 10.21
C ALA A 409 1.27 39.90 9.69
N GLN A 410 1.42 39.71 8.38
CA GLN A 410 1.11 38.46 7.68
C GLN A 410 2.33 37.55 7.60
N GLU A 411 2.13 36.24 7.79
CA GLU A 411 3.20 35.27 7.60
C GLU A 411 3.33 34.88 6.12
N CYS A 412 4.56 34.68 5.64
CA CYS A 412 4.78 34.26 4.26
C CYS A 412 4.43 32.78 4.02
N ARG A 413 4.37 31.96 5.08
CA ARG A 413 4.15 30.51 5.03
C ARG A 413 2.79 30.13 4.44
N ASN A 414 1.73 30.87 4.76
CA ASN A 414 0.36 30.65 4.28
C ASN A 414 -0.18 31.80 3.41
N TRP A 415 0.70 32.63 2.84
CA TRP A 415 0.34 33.84 2.09
C TRP A 415 -0.74 33.63 1.02
N GLY A 416 -0.48 32.73 0.06
CA GLY A 416 -1.42 32.41 -1.03
C GLY A 416 -2.74 31.81 -0.50
N PRO A 417 -2.70 30.71 0.27
CA PRO A 417 -3.89 30.06 0.79
C PRO A 417 -4.77 30.99 1.65
N GLN A 418 -4.17 31.89 2.42
CA GLN A 418 -4.91 32.85 3.24
C GLN A 418 -5.65 33.90 2.39
N GLN A 419 -5.03 34.39 1.32
CA GLN A 419 -5.70 35.34 0.42
C GLN A 419 -6.84 34.68 -0.34
N ASP A 420 -6.63 33.47 -0.85
CA ASP A 420 -7.69 32.68 -1.48
C ASP A 420 -8.81 32.36 -0.48
N LEU A 421 -8.47 32.10 0.78
CA LEU A 421 -9.43 31.83 1.84
C LEU A 421 -10.31 33.04 2.15
N PHE A 422 -9.91 34.28 1.89
CA PHE A 422 -10.74 35.46 2.15
C PHE A 422 -11.69 35.85 1.01
N ASN A 423 -11.66 35.12 -0.10
CA ASN A 423 -12.55 35.36 -1.22
C ASN A 423 -13.90 34.65 -1.06
N TYR A 424 -14.98 35.22 -1.62
CA TYR A 424 -16.28 34.56 -1.69
C TYR A 424 -16.25 33.21 -2.44
N SER A 425 -15.18 32.96 -3.21
CA SER A 425 -14.98 31.72 -3.95
C SER A 425 -14.49 30.56 -3.06
N ALA A 426 -14.04 30.84 -1.82
CA ALA A 426 -13.45 29.84 -0.95
C ALA A 426 -14.39 28.64 -0.66
N PRO A 427 -15.69 28.79 -0.37
CA PRO A 427 -16.60 27.65 -0.16
C PRO A 427 -16.77 26.73 -1.37
N PHE A 428 -16.47 27.19 -2.58
CA PHE A 428 -16.55 26.33 -3.77
C PHE A 428 -15.36 25.38 -3.88
N ARG A 429 -14.24 25.65 -3.20
CA ARG A 429 -13.13 24.71 -3.12
C ARG A 429 -13.43 23.59 -2.12
N LYS A 430 -13.48 22.36 -2.62
CA LYS A 430 -13.74 21.15 -1.82
C LYS A 430 -12.48 20.49 -1.28
N ILE A 431 -11.35 20.70 -1.94
CA ILE A 431 -10.05 20.15 -1.55
C ILE A 431 -9.41 21.07 -0.50
N PRO A 432 -8.87 20.54 0.60
CA PRO A 432 -8.24 21.34 1.64
C PRO A 432 -6.94 21.96 1.12
N GLN A 433 -6.72 23.23 1.43
CA GLN A 433 -5.58 24.01 0.94
C GLN A 433 -4.39 23.97 1.89
N PHE A 434 -4.63 24.11 3.20
CA PHE A 434 -3.58 24.37 4.17
C PHE A 434 -2.80 23.09 4.48
N ILE A 435 -3.50 21.99 4.79
CA ILE A 435 -2.85 20.72 5.10
C ILE A 435 -2.03 20.18 3.91
N THR A 436 -2.54 20.35 2.69
CA THR A 436 -1.85 19.89 1.47
C THR A 436 -0.62 20.75 1.20
N THR A 437 -0.72 22.06 1.37
CA THR A 437 0.42 22.99 1.20
C THR A 437 1.49 22.78 2.26
N PHE A 438 1.11 22.67 3.55
CA PHE A 438 2.06 22.45 4.63
C PHE A 438 2.76 21.09 4.52
N ALA A 439 2.02 20.03 4.18
CA ALA A 439 2.64 18.73 3.91
C ALA A 439 3.61 18.81 2.72
N ALA A 440 3.23 19.51 1.65
CA ALA A 440 4.06 19.64 0.45
C ALA A 440 5.35 20.45 0.67
N TYR A 441 5.41 21.33 1.67
CA TYR A 441 6.66 22.01 2.04
C TYR A 441 7.74 21.04 2.55
N GLU A 442 7.33 19.96 3.22
CA GLU A 442 8.24 18.96 3.77
C GLU A 442 8.57 17.83 2.77
N GLN A 443 7.60 17.47 1.92
CA GLN A 443 7.72 16.41 0.92
C GLN A 443 8.56 16.81 -0.30
N PRO A 444 9.14 15.85 -1.07
CA PRO A 444 9.79 16.14 -2.36
C PRO A 444 8.81 16.73 -3.39
N LEU A 445 9.34 17.15 -4.54
CA LEU A 445 8.52 17.65 -5.65
C LEU A 445 7.42 16.63 -6.01
N PRO A 446 6.16 17.08 -6.21
CA PRO A 446 5.06 16.19 -6.53
C PRO A 446 5.21 15.61 -7.95
N ASP A 447 4.64 14.41 -8.17
CA ASP A 447 4.47 13.88 -9.53
C ASP A 447 3.32 14.59 -10.24
N GLN A 448 3.65 15.62 -11.01
CA GLN A 448 2.72 16.35 -11.87
C GLN A 448 3.45 17.02 -13.02
N HIS A 449 2.69 17.52 -14.00
CA HIS A 449 3.23 18.32 -15.09
C HIS A 449 3.97 19.59 -14.57
N PRO A 450 5.11 20.01 -15.18
CA PRO A 450 5.88 21.17 -14.73
C PRO A 450 5.12 22.50 -14.64
N TYR A 451 4.05 22.64 -15.43
CA TYR A 451 3.18 23.82 -15.45
C TYR A 451 1.93 23.72 -14.56
N GLY A 452 1.85 22.69 -13.71
CA GLY A 452 0.76 22.47 -12.77
C GLY A 452 -0.11 21.25 -13.11
N SER A 453 -0.81 20.73 -12.10
CA SER A 453 -1.62 19.51 -12.16
C SER A 453 -2.65 19.45 -13.29
N GLY A 454 -3.25 20.59 -13.67
CA GLY A 454 -4.29 20.63 -14.71
C GLY A 454 -3.78 20.52 -16.16
N ASN A 455 -2.47 20.41 -16.38
CA ASN A 455 -1.86 20.28 -17.70
C ASN A 455 -1.61 18.84 -18.14
N ASP A 456 -1.76 17.86 -17.26
CA ASP A 456 -1.80 16.45 -17.66
C ASP A 456 -3.22 16.06 -18.10
N PRO A 457 -3.39 15.40 -19.27
CA PRO A 457 -4.67 14.81 -19.63
C PRO A 457 -4.92 13.53 -18.81
N LEU A 458 -6.19 13.13 -18.71
CA LEU A 458 -6.52 11.79 -18.19
C LEU A 458 -6.01 10.71 -19.15
N GLU A 459 -5.35 9.68 -18.63
CA GLU A 459 -4.74 8.58 -19.41
C GLU A 459 -5.77 7.52 -19.81
N ILE A 460 -6.69 7.93 -20.68
CA ILE A 460 -7.80 7.13 -21.23
C ILE A 460 -7.62 6.87 -22.74
N GLN A 461 -8.38 5.91 -23.28
CA GLN A 461 -8.28 5.50 -24.69
C GLN A 461 -8.53 6.66 -25.67
N PHE A 462 -9.59 7.45 -25.46
CA PHE A 462 -9.96 8.58 -26.32
C PHE A 462 -10.32 9.83 -25.53
N GLY A 463 -10.16 10.98 -26.17
CA GLY A 463 -10.54 12.28 -25.63
C GLY A 463 -9.38 13.02 -24.98
N ALA A 464 -9.17 14.27 -25.37
CA ALA A 464 -8.24 15.18 -24.73
C ALA A 464 -8.90 15.83 -23.51
N ILE A 465 -9.22 15.00 -22.51
CA ILE A 465 -9.93 15.45 -21.30
C ILE A 465 -8.90 15.90 -20.27
N PHE A 466 -8.93 17.20 -19.98
CA PHE A 466 -8.20 17.80 -18.87
C PHE A 466 -9.18 18.11 -17.74
N PRO A 467 -8.88 17.76 -16.48
CA PRO A 467 -9.71 18.15 -15.34
C PRO A 467 -9.95 19.67 -15.34
N LYS A 468 -11.23 20.08 -15.36
CA LYS A 468 -11.60 21.51 -15.40
C LYS A 468 -11.33 22.16 -14.04
N GLU A 469 -10.38 23.09 -14.01
CA GLU A 469 -10.04 23.87 -12.81
C GLU A 469 -11.18 24.83 -12.37
N THR A 470 -12.14 25.16 -13.24
CA THR A 470 -13.17 26.18 -12.93
C THR A 470 -14.32 25.66 -12.06
N ARG A 471 -14.65 24.36 -12.11
CA ARG A 471 -15.77 23.78 -11.33
C ARG A 471 -15.34 23.38 -9.91
N ASN A 472 -14.12 22.86 -9.77
CA ASN A 472 -13.49 22.49 -8.50
C ASN A 472 -12.01 22.92 -8.57
N PRO A 473 -11.67 24.16 -8.16
CA PRO A 473 -10.30 24.66 -8.28
C PRO A 473 -9.35 23.81 -7.45
N SER A 474 -8.45 23.11 -8.14
CA SER A 474 -7.42 22.23 -7.59
C SER A 474 -6.05 22.64 -8.11
N THR A 475 -5.83 23.95 -8.19
CA THR A 475 -4.51 24.51 -8.49
C THR A 475 -3.54 24.07 -7.39
N SER A 476 -2.49 23.35 -7.81
CA SER A 476 -1.39 22.88 -6.96
C SER A 476 -0.06 23.28 -7.59
N PRO A 477 0.27 24.58 -7.60
CA PRO A 477 1.50 25.05 -8.23
C PRO A 477 2.72 24.50 -7.49
N ALA A 478 3.69 23.98 -8.24
CA ALA A 478 4.98 23.54 -7.71
C ALA A 478 6.13 24.17 -8.51
N PRO A 479 7.22 24.58 -7.84
CA PRO A 479 8.35 25.22 -8.49
C PRO A 479 9.27 24.20 -9.19
N PHE A 480 8.92 23.79 -10.42
CA PHE A 480 9.81 22.96 -11.24
C PHE A 480 10.91 23.81 -11.90
N SER A 481 12.16 23.41 -11.71
CA SER A 481 13.30 24.03 -12.38
C SER A 481 13.30 23.70 -13.88
N LYS A 482 14.21 24.31 -14.65
CA LYS A 482 14.39 23.98 -16.07
C LYS A 482 14.81 22.52 -16.24
N ASP A 483 15.71 22.04 -15.38
CA ASP A 483 16.40 20.77 -15.52
C ASP A 483 15.76 19.68 -14.65
N THR A 484 14.44 19.51 -14.79
CA THR A 484 13.67 18.46 -14.10
C THR A 484 13.27 17.37 -15.07
N LYS A 485 13.36 16.11 -14.62
CA LYS A 485 12.88 14.95 -15.35
C LYS A 485 11.85 14.19 -14.52
N ARG A 486 10.65 14.02 -15.08
CA ARG A 486 9.55 13.26 -14.49
C ARG A 486 9.84 11.77 -14.58
N ILE A 487 9.47 11.05 -13.52
CA ILE A 487 9.56 9.60 -13.47
C ILE A 487 8.37 9.03 -14.24
N LEU A 488 8.66 8.37 -15.36
CA LEU A 488 7.65 7.71 -16.19
C LEU A 488 7.75 6.20 -16.00
N ILE A 489 6.60 5.55 -15.87
CA ILE A 489 6.50 4.10 -15.68
C ILE A 489 6.31 3.47 -17.06
N HIS A 490 7.19 2.54 -17.43
CA HIS A 490 7.10 1.85 -18.70
C HIS A 490 5.89 0.89 -18.73
N GLN A 491 5.13 0.92 -19.82
CA GLN A 491 3.98 0.04 -20.03
C GLN A 491 4.43 -1.29 -20.65
N GLY A 492 5.03 -2.13 -19.80
CA GLY A 492 5.63 -3.40 -20.16
C GLY A 492 6.52 -3.89 -19.02
N ALA A 493 7.54 -4.69 -19.33
CA ALA A 493 8.52 -5.09 -18.33
C ALA A 493 9.34 -3.87 -17.85
N GLY A 494 9.35 -3.57 -16.56
CA GLY A 494 9.99 -2.36 -16.02
C GLY A 494 11.49 -2.21 -16.33
N ILE A 495 12.18 -3.32 -16.62
CA ILE A 495 13.58 -3.37 -17.06
C ILE A 495 13.83 -2.70 -18.42
N ASN A 496 12.79 -2.61 -19.27
CA ASN A 496 12.87 -1.99 -20.59
C ASN A 496 12.62 -0.48 -20.55
N ASN A 497 12.71 0.14 -19.37
CA ASN A 497 12.63 1.59 -19.24
C ASN A 497 13.83 2.25 -19.96
N GLN A 498 13.53 3.13 -20.92
CA GLN A 498 14.51 3.77 -21.81
C GLN A 498 15.50 4.68 -21.08
N ASN A 499 15.22 5.02 -19.82
CA ASN A 499 16.16 5.77 -18.98
C ASN A 499 17.34 4.90 -18.51
N SER A 500 17.09 3.64 -18.19
CA SER A 500 18.13 2.68 -17.77
C SER A 500 18.64 1.84 -18.94
N ASN A 501 17.77 1.49 -19.89
CA ASN A 501 18.10 0.71 -21.07
C ASN A 501 17.63 1.41 -22.37
N PRO A 502 18.41 2.38 -22.91
CA PRO A 502 18.05 3.08 -24.14
C PRO A 502 17.97 2.16 -25.37
N ARG A 503 18.65 1.01 -25.38
CA ARG A 503 18.64 0.06 -26.50
C ARG A 503 17.29 -0.65 -26.66
N ALA A 504 16.49 -0.74 -25.60
CA ALA A 504 15.18 -1.39 -25.62
C ALA A 504 14.06 -0.57 -26.30
N ARG A 505 14.34 0.63 -26.86
CA ARG A 505 13.31 1.50 -27.46
C ARG A 505 12.49 0.83 -28.57
N GLY A 506 13.12 0.00 -29.40
CA GLY A 506 12.49 -0.73 -30.50
C GLY A 506 12.02 -2.15 -30.13
N GLU A 507 12.23 -2.60 -28.89
CA GLU A 507 11.78 -3.91 -28.43
C GLU A 507 10.27 -3.89 -28.16
N ALA A 508 9.57 -4.92 -28.61
CA ALA A 508 8.14 -5.05 -28.36
C ALA A 508 7.90 -5.38 -26.87
N PRO A 509 6.89 -4.77 -26.21
CA PRO A 509 6.69 -4.88 -24.76
C PRO A 509 6.09 -6.22 -24.29
N GLY A 510 5.94 -7.20 -25.18
CA GLY A 510 5.44 -8.54 -24.87
C GLY A 510 3.97 -8.56 -24.43
N THR A 511 3.60 -9.54 -23.60
CA THR A 511 2.22 -9.73 -23.10
C THR A 511 1.81 -8.75 -22.01
N LEU A 512 2.79 -8.08 -21.37
CA LEU A 512 2.55 -7.11 -20.29
C LEU A 512 2.23 -5.70 -20.80
N GLY A 513 2.57 -5.41 -22.06
CA GLY A 513 2.34 -4.11 -22.70
C GLY A 513 1.16 -4.11 -23.67
N PRO A 514 0.95 -2.99 -24.39
CA PRO A 514 -0.09 -2.91 -25.41
C PRO A 514 0.26 -3.77 -26.63
N LYS A 515 -0.78 -4.15 -27.38
CA LYS A 515 -0.62 -4.85 -28.65
C LYS A 515 0.05 -3.95 -29.68
N VAL A 516 1.15 -4.41 -30.26
CA VAL A 516 1.89 -3.72 -31.32
C VAL A 516 1.38 -4.17 -32.68
N PHE A 517 1.09 -3.22 -33.56
CA PHE A 517 0.71 -3.47 -34.95
C PHE A 517 1.85 -3.04 -35.87
N LYS A 518 2.28 -3.95 -36.75
CA LYS A 518 3.31 -3.72 -37.76
C LYS A 518 2.78 -4.07 -39.14
N LEU A 519 3.14 -3.28 -40.15
CA LEU A 519 2.81 -3.53 -41.54
C LEU A 519 4.01 -4.18 -42.25
N ASP A 520 4.20 -5.49 -42.06
CA ASP A 520 5.34 -6.22 -42.61
C ASP A 520 5.15 -6.65 -44.08
N GLN A 521 3.96 -6.42 -44.67
CA GLN A 521 3.59 -6.90 -46.00
C GLN A 521 3.12 -5.75 -46.90
N LEU A 522 4.07 -5.00 -47.44
CA LEU A 522 3.81 -4.18 -48.63
C LEU A 522 3.93 -5.06 -49.88
N PRO A 523 2.95 -5.07 -50.81
CA PRO A 523 3.10 -5.74 -52.09
C PRO A 523 4.08 -4.93 -52.96
N GLY A 524 5.39 -5.07 -52.76
CA GLY A 524 6.33 -4.32 -53.61
C GLY A 524 7.81 -4.31 -53.25
N THR A 525 8.51 -5.45 -53.29
CA THR A 525 9.91 -5.45 -53.78
C THR A 525 10.23 -6.79 -54.44
N ARG A 526 9.85 -6.92 -55.72
CA ARG A 526 10.21 -8.05 -56.59
C ARG A 526 11.73 -8.06 -56.84
N GLY A 527 12.47 -8.88 -56.11
CA GLY A 527 13.72 -9.45 -56.62
C GLY A 527 13.41 -10.43 -57.76
N LYS A 528 14.22 -10.43 -58.84
CA LYS A 528 14.02 -11.22 -60.08
C LYS A 528 13.97 -12.76 -59.93
N LYS A 529 13.83 -13.32 -58.71
CA LYS A 529 13.85 -14.77 -58.44
C LYS A 529 12.84 -15.18 -57.35
N ALA A 530 11.54 -14.93 -57.56
CA ALA A 530 10.49 -15.52 -56.71
C ALA A 530 9.41 -16.20 -57.59
N ALA A 531 8.92 -17.35 -57.12
CA ALA A 531 8.03 -18.25 -57.86
C ALA A 531 6.67 -17.60 -58.17
N LYS A 532 6.14 -17.89 -59.37
CA LYS A 532 5.02 -17.20 -60.03
C LYS A 532 3.62 -17.35 -59.37
N ASN A 533 3.47 -18.00 -58.21
CA ASN A 533 2.15 -18.33 -57.62
C ASN A 533 2.07 -18.13 -56.09
N SER A 534 2.40 -16.96 -55.54
CA SER A 534 1.99 -16.59 -54.18
C SER A 534 0.80 -15.63 -54.24
N SER A 535 -0.35 -16.09 -53.75
CA SER A 535 -1.64 -15.40 -53.83
C SER A 535 -1.70 -14.07 -53.06
N VAL A 536 -2.19 -13.02 -53.72
CA VAL A 536 -2.48 -11.67 -53.20
C VAL A 536 -3.70 -11.62 -52.24
N ARG A 537 -4.35 -12.76 -51.95
CA ARG A 537 -5.67 -12.81 -51.30
C ARG A 537 -5.69 -12.61 -49.78
N PHE A 538 -4.56 -12.38 -49.11
CA PHE A 538 -4.50 -12.22 -47.65
C PHE A 538 -4.00 -10.84 -47.16
N SER A 539 -3.63 -9.90 -48.04
CA SER A 539 -3.07 -8.60 -47.63
C SER A 539 -4.12 -7.58 -47.18
N GLU A 540 -5.28 -7.49 -47.84
CA GLU A 540 -6.30 -6.44 -47.58
C GLU A 540 -6.87 -6.48 -46.16
N SER A 541 -7.10 -7.67 -45.60
CA SER A 541 -7.62 -7.80 -44.23
C SER A 541 -6.60 -7.34 -43.17
N SER A 542 -5.31 -7.53 -43.44
CA SER A 542 -4.21 -7.15 -42.55
C SER A 542 -3.92 -5.64 -42.61
N THR A 543 -3.96 -5.03 -43.79
CA THR A 543 -3.80 -3.58 -43.97
C THR A 543 -4.97 -2.81 -43.36
N GLN A 544 -6.20 -3.30 -43.51
CA GLN A 544 -7.38 -2.68 -42.90
C GLN A 544 -7.33 -2.71 -41.36
N ALA A 545 -6.77 -3.78 -40.77
CA ALA A 545 -6.55 -3.85 -39.32
C ALA A 545 -5.50 -2.81 -38.85
N VAL A 546 -4.43 -2.60 -39.63
CA VAL A 546 -3.42 -1.56 -39.40
C VAL A 546 -4.05 -0.17 -39.52
N ILE A 547 -4.85 0.11 -40.55
CA ILE A 547 -5.57 1.38 -40.71
C ILE A 547 -6.47 1.65 -39.49
N LYS A 548 -7.24 0.65 -39.05
CA LYS A 548 -8.09 0.77 -37.87
C LYS A 548 -7.28 1.04 -36.61
N ALA A 549 -6.18 0.32 -36.41
CA ALA A 549 -5.28 0.53 -35.28
C ALA A 549 -4.64 1.94 -35.30
N ALA A 550 -4.31 2.48 -36.48
CA ALA A 550 -3.78 3.83 -36.62
C ALA A 550 -4.81 4.90 -36.23
N TYR A 551 -6.09 4.73 -36.59
CA TYR A 551 -7.16 5.61 -36.12
C TYR A 551 -7.34 5.54 -34.60
N LEU A 552 -7.38 4.34 -34.04
CA LEU A 552 -7.47 4.14 -32.59
C LEU A 552 -6.26 4.74 -31.85
N GLN A 553 -5.07 4.74 -32.44
CA GLN A 553 -3.91 5.37 -31.84
C GLN A 553 -4.00 6.90 -31.89
N VAL A 554 -4.18 7.47 -33.08
CA VAL A 554 -4.08 8.93 -33.32
C VAL A 554 -5.30 9.67 -32.75
N PHE A 555 -6.50 9.15 -32.96
CA PHE A 555 -7.75 9.78 -32.53
C PHE A 555 -8.36 9.14 -31.27
N GLY A 556 -7.86 7.98 -30.84
CA GLY A 556 -8.43 7.23 -29.70
C GLY A 556 -9.69 6.41 -30.05
N ARG A 557 -10.31 6.70 -31.20
CA ARG A 557 -11.59 6.14 -31.64
C ARG A 557 -11.61 6.01 -33.16
N ASP A 558 -12.55 5.22 -33.66
CA ASP A 558 -12.89 5.25 -35.07
C ASP A 558 -13.53 6.61 -35.44
N LEU A 559 -13.20 7.11 -36.63
CA LEU A 559 -13.74 8.36 -37.15
C LEU A 559 -15.15 8.17 -37.71
N TYR A 560 -15.95 9.23 -37.67
CA TYR A 560 -17.29 9.22 -38.27
C TYR A 560 -17.20 9.13 -39.80
N GLU A 561 -18.27 8.64 -40.43
CA GLU A 561 -18.40 8.65 -41.88
C GLU A 561 -18.28 10.09 -42.42
N GLY A 562 -17.44 10.29 -43.42
CA GLY A 562 -17.10 11.62 -43.97
C GLY A 562 -15.88 12.30 -43.33
N GLN A 563 -15.46 11.91 -42.12
CA GLN A 563 -14.22 12.43 -41.49
C GLN A 563 -12.97 11.63 -41.88
N ARG A 564 -13.14 10.42 -42.41
CA ARG A 564 -12.03 9.54 -42.80
C ARG A 564 -11.32 10.05 -44.06
N PRO A 565 -10.01 10.32 -44.02
CA PRO A 565 -9.25 10.72 -45.19
C PRO A 565 -8.99 9.52 -46.13
N LYS A 566 -9.99 9.18 -46.96
CA LYS A 566 -9.92 8.05 -47.92
C LYS A 566 -8.69 8.08 -48.82
N VAL A 567 -8.24 9.26 -49.24
CA VAL A 567 -7.04 9.41 -50.08
C VAL A 567 -5.78 8.88 -49.39
N LEU A 568 -5.65 9.08 -48.07
CA LEU A 568 -4.52 8.56 -47.31
C LEU A 568 -4.61 7.04 -47.13
N GLU A 569 -5.82 6.52 -46.94
CA GLU A 569 -6.07 5.06 -46.82
C GLU A 569 -5.64 4.35 -48.11
N ILE A 570 -6.12 4.84 -49.26
CA ILE A 570 -5.79 4.27 -50.58
C ILE A 570 -4.27 4.30 -50.83
N LYS A 571 -3.59 5.39 -50.47
CA LYS A 571 -2.13 5.50 -50.62
C LYS A 571 -1.38 4.49 -49.76
N LEU A 572 -1.84 4.22 -48.53
CA LEU A 572 -1.24 3.20 -47.67
C LEU A 572 -1.51 1.80 -48.19
N GLU A 573 -2.73 1.53 -48.66
CA GLU A 573 -3.13 0.24 -49.24
C GLU A 573 -2.33 -0.10 -50.51
N ASN A 574 -2.06 0.92 -51.34
CA ASN A 574 -1.21 0.79 -52.54
C ASN A 574 0.29 0.69 -52.21
N GLY A 575 0.70 1.03 -50.99
CA GLY A 575 2.10 1.09 -50.58
C GLY A 575 2.86 2.33 -51.07
N ASP A 576 2.16 3.39 -51.47
CA ASP A 576 2.75 4.67 -51.88
C ASP A 576 3.37 5.44 -50.70
N ILE A 577 2.92 5.16 -49.48
CA ILE A 577 3.35 5.78 -48.23
C ILE A 577 3.63 4.73 -47.16
N SER A 578 4.58 5.00 -46.27
CA SER A 578 4.85 4.18 -45.09
C SER A 578 3.81 4.41 -43.99
N VAL A 579 3.80 3.57 -42.94
CA VAL A 579 2.94 3.78 -41.76
C VAL A 579 3.28 5.11 -41.09
N ARG A 580 4.56 5.48 -41.03
CA ARG A 580 4.99 6.81 -40.53
C ARG A 580 4.36 7.96 -41.32
N GLU A 581 4.42 7.91 -42.65
CA GLU A 581 3.84 8.96 -43.50
C GLU A 581 2.31 8.97 -43.40
N PHE A 582 1.68 7.81 -43.23
CA PHE A 582 0.25 7.72 -42.95
C PHE A 582 -0.10 8.38 -41.61
N ILE A 583 0.63 8.09 -40.52
CA ILE A 583 0.44 8.73 -39.21
C ILE A 583 0.69 10.25 -39.30
N ARG A 584 1.70 10.69 -40.06
CA ARG A 584 1.94 12.11 -40.34
C ARG A 584 0.75 12.76 -41.05
N GLY A 585 0.21 12.11 -42.08
CA GLY A 585 -0.97 12.56 -42.81
C GLY A 585 -2.21 12.67 -41.91
N LEU A 586 -2.44 11.69 -41.04
CA LEU A 586 -3.53 11.70 -40.07
C LEU A 586 -3.38 12.84 -39.05
N ALA A 587 -2.18 13.01 -38.48
CA ALA A 587 -1.90 14.05 -37.49
C ALA A 587 -1.97 15.47 -38.10
N LYS A 588 -1.65 15.64 -39.39
CA LYS A 588 -1.79 16.92 -40.11
C LYS A 588 -3.20 17.18 -40.65
N SER A 589 -4.14 16.24 -40.50
CA SER A 589 -5.52 16.43 -40.98
C SER A 589 -6.24 17.56 -40.23
N ASP A 590 -7.17 18.23 -40.91
CA ASP A 590 -7.99 19.27 -40.30
C ASP A 590 -8.86 18.72 -39.16
N VAL A 591 -9.29 17.46 -39.26
CA VAL A 591 -10.03 16.76 -38.20
C VAL A 591 -9.20 16.70 -36.93
N PHE A 592 -7.92 16.29 -37.03
CA PHE A 592 -7.03 16.20 -35.87
C PHE A 592 -6.75 17.59 -35.28
N ARG A 593 -6.48 18.59 -36.13
CA ARG A 593 -6.24 19.97 -35.71
C ARG A 593 -7.43 20.56 -34.96
N ASN A 594 -8.64 20.39 -35.47
CA ASN A 594 -9.85 20.92 -34.84
C ASN A 594 -10.14 20.24 -33.49
N LEU A 595 -9.85 18.94 -33.38
CA LEU A 595 -10.06 18.19 -32.13
C LEU A 595 -9.03 18.53 -31.05
N TYR A 596 -7.74 18.59 -31.39
CA TYR A 596 -6.66 18.57 -30.40
C TYR A 596 -5.72 19.78 -30.41
N TRP A 597 -5.88 20.70 -31.37
CA TRP A 597 -5.08 21.93 -31.41
C TRP A 597 -5.93 23.18 -31.15
N SER A 598 -6.97 23.39 -31.96
CA SER A 598 -7.77 24.63 -31.92
C SER A 598 -8.59 24.79 -30.63
N SER A 599 -8.97 23.70 -29.98
CA SER A 599 -9.85 23.68 -28.80
C SER A 599 -9.09 23.73 -27.46
N LEU A 600 -7.77 23.51 -27.48
CA LEU A 600 -6.96 23.31 -26.29
C LEU A 600 -5.98 24.46 -26.07
N TYR A 601 -5.57 24.66 -24.82
CA TYR A 601 -4.42 25.49 -24.51
C TYR A 601 -3.16 24.91 -25.18
N VAL A 602 -2.28 25.76 -25.71
CA VAL A 602 -1.13 25.34 -26.55
C VAL A 602 -0.26 24.27 -25.86
N CYS A 603 0.09 24.45 -24.58
CA CYS A 603 0.89 23.44 -23.88
C CYS A 603 0.12 22.13 -23.64
N LYS A 604 -1.20 22.20 -23.40
CA LYS A 604 -2.07 21.02 -23.27
C LYS A 604 -2.18 20.27 -24.60
N ALA A 605 -2.28 21.00 -25.71
CA ALA A 605 -2.27 20.44 -27.05
C ALA A 605 -0.95 19.72 -27.34
N ILE A 606 0.19 20.37 -27.09
CA ILE A 606 1.53 19.79 -27.27
C ILE A 606 1.68 18.51 -26.44
N GLU A 607 1.33 18.56 -25.14
CA GLU A 607 1.43 17.39 -24.25
C GLU A 607 0.55 16.23 -24.74
N TYR A 608 -0.68 16.50 -25.19
CA TYR A 608 -1.57 15.47 -25.71
C TYR A 608 -1.08 14.87 -27.04
N ILE A 609 -0.64 15.71 -27.98
CA ILE A 609 -0.09 15.27 -29.27
C ILE A 609 1.17 14.43 -29.06
N HIS A 610 2.04 14.86 -28.13
CA HIS A 610 3.24 14.12 -27.75
C HIS A 610 2.90 12.71 -27.24
N ARG A 611 1.89 12.58 -26.37
CA ARG A 611 1.41 11.27 -25.89
C ARG A 611 0.89 10.38 -27.03
N ARG A 612 0.17 10.94 -28.00
CA ARG A 612 -0.40 10.17 -29.12
C ARG A 612 0.65 9.71 -30.13
N LEU A 613 1.63 10.56 -30.43
CA LEU A 613 2.64 10.26 -31.46
C LEU A 613 3.86 9.51 -30.91
N LEU A 614 4.32 9.81 -29.70
CA LEU A 614 5.49 9.16 -29.08
C LEU A 614 5.13 8.08 -28.06
N GLY A 615 3.85 7.95 -27.70
CA GLY A 615 3.40 6.95 -26.72
C GLY A 615 3.81 7.27 -25.28
N ARG A 616 4.23 8.50 -24.98
CA ARG A 616 4.63 8.92 -23.63
C ARG A 616 4.35 10.39 -23.36
N PRO A 617 4.17 10.81 -22.10
CA PRO A 617 4.21 12.23 -21.74
C PRO A 617 5.59 12.85 -21.96
N THR A 618 5.63 14.18 -21.93
CA THR A 618 6.90 14.91 -21.89
C THR A 618 7.66 14.60 -20.60
N TYR A 619 8.99 14.56 -20.68
CA TYR A 619 9.84 14.32 -19.53
C TYR A 619 9.91 15.51 -18.59
N GLY A 620 9.78 16.73 -19.08
CA GLY A 620 9.93 17.91 -18.25
C GLY A 620 9.94 19.19 -19.05
N ARG A 621 10.40 20.25 -18.40
CA ARG A 621 10.23 21.62 -18.89
C ARG A 621 11.03 21.92 -20.16
N GLN A 622 12.24 21.37 -20.31
CA GLN A 622 13.05 21.61 -21.52
C GLN A 622 12.37 21.08 -22.78
N GLU A 623 11.79 19.89 -22.71
CA GLU A 623 11.16 19.22 -23.85
C GLU A 623 9.90 19.98 -24.30
N ILE A 624 9.00 20.32 -23.36
CA ILE A 624 7.80 21.08 -23.71
C ILE A 624 8.13 22.50 -24.21
N ASN A 625 9.18 23.14 -23.67
CA ASN A 625 9.61 24.46 -24.14
C ASN A 625 10.12 24.41 -25.57
N LYS A 626 10.90 23.38 -25.93
CA LYS A 626 11.37 23.19 -27.30
C LYS A 626 10.20 23.14 -28.28
N TYR A 627 9.18 22.34 -27.97
CA TYR A 627 8.00 22.24 -28.83
C TYR A 627 7.13 23.50 -28.81
N PHE A 628 7.05 24.20 -27.67
CA PHE A 628 6.38 25.48 -27.56
C PHE A 628 7.06 26.56 -28.41
N ASP A 629 8.39 26.62 -28.43
CA ASP A 629 9.15 27.55 -29.26
C ASP A 629 8.90 27.28 -30.75
N ILE A 630 8.89 26.00 -31.16
CA ILE A 630 8.54 25.60 -32.54
C ILE A 630 7.11 25.99 -32.87
N ALA A 631 6.15 25.72 -31.97
CA ALA A 631 4.76 26.10 -32.13
C ALA A 631 4.60 27.61 -32.32
N SER A 632 5.30 28.41 -31.52
CA SER A 632 5.22 29.88 -31.55
C SER A 632 5.80 30.48 -32.83
N LYS A 633 6.83 29.86 -33.41
CA LYS A 633 7.55 30.37 -34.60
C LYS A 633 7.01 29.83 -35.92
N GLN A 634 6.66 28.55 -35.96
CA GLN A 634 6.38 27.80 -37.20
C GLN A 634 4.96 27.20 -37.23
N GLY A 635 4.23 27.24 -36.12
CA GLY A 635 2.84 26.77 -36.03
C GLY A 635 2.70 25.25 -35.87
N PHE A 636 1.45 24.79 -35.99
CA PHE A 636 1.02 23.41 -35.67
C PHE A 636 1.72 22.33 -36.51
N TYR A 637 1.79 22.49 -37.83
CA TYR A 637 2.34 21.47 -38.73
C TYR A 637 3.81 21.16 -38.43
N ALA A 638 4.58 22.19 -38.07
CA ALA A 638 5.99 22.05 -37.71
C ALA A 638 6.18 21.27 -36.39
N VAL A 639 5.25 21.38 -35.44
CA VAL A 639 5.30 20.58 -34.20
C VAL A 639 5.12 19.09 -34.51
N VAL A 640 4.14 18.76 -35.36
CA VAL A 640 3.90 17.37 -35.80
C VAL A 640 5.14 16.81 -36.51
N ASP A 641 5.73 17.59 -37.42
CA ASP A 641 6.94 17.20 -38.13
C ASP A 641 8.13 17.02 -37.17
N ALA A 642 8.32 17.94 -36.22
CA ALA A 642 9.40 17.85 -35.24
C ALA A 642 9.30 16.60 -34.35
N ILE A 643 8.08 16.15 -34.03
CA ILE A 643 7.86 14.93 -33.24
C ILE A 643 8.12 13.68 -34.08
N ILE A 644 7.56 13.60 -35.29
CA ILE A 644 7.67 12.41 -36.14
C ILE A 644 9.10 12.25 -36.70
N ASN A 645 9.79 13.35 -36.99
CA ASN A 645 11.18 13.33 -37.46
C ASN A 645 12.19 13.18 -36.32
N SER A 646 11.73 12.97 -35.07
CA SER A 646 12.62 12.77 -33.94
C SER A 646 13.36 11.42 -34.04
N VAL A 647 14.57 11.40 -33.49
CA VAL A 647 15.37 10.16 -33.37
C VAL A 647 14.62 9.13 -32.54
N GLU A 648 13.92 9.55 -31.49
CA GLU A 648 13.14 8.67 -30.63
C GLU A 648 11.99 7.98 -31.38
N TYR A 649 11.24 8.71 -32.22
CA TYR A 649 10.18 8.12 -33.03
C TYR A 649 10.75 7.06 -33.99
N SER A 650 11.93 7.35 -34.57
CA SER A 650 12.61 6.45 -35.51
C SER A 650 13.11 5.18 -34.86
N GLU A 651 13.73 5.28 -33.69
CA GLU A 651 14.21 4.11 -32.94
C GLU A 651 13.08 3.27 -32.35
N ALA A 652 11.95 3.88 -31.96
CA ALA A 652 10.85 3.18 -31.30
C ALA A 652 9.86 2.51 -32.28
N PHE A 653 9.55 3.18 -33.39
CA PHE A 653 8.50 2.73 -34.31
C PHE A 653 8.99 2.47 -35.73
N GLY A 654 10.10 3.09 -36.14
CA GLY A 654 10.61 3.00 -37.52
C GLY A 654 9.62 3.59 -38.54
N GLU A 655 9.47 2.90 -39.67
CA GLU A 655 8.58 3.28 -40.77
C GLU A 655 7.28 2.44 -40.81
N ASP A 656 7.29 1.26 -40.18
CA ASP A 656 6.27 0.22 -40.37
C ASP A 656 5.41 -0.08 -39.12
N THR A 657 5.81 0.43 -37.95
CA THR A 657 5.11 0.18 -36.67
C THR A 657 4.18 1.34 -36.34
N ILE A 658 2.94 1.03 -35.95
CA ILE A 658 2.02 2.04 -35.44
C ILE A 658 2.48 2.47 -34.02
N PRO A 659 2.49 3.77 -33.71
CA PRO A 659 2.76 4.21 -32.35
C PRO A 659 1.83 3.53 -31.33
N TYR A 660 2.34 3.22 -30.16
CA TYR A 660 1.57 2.61 -29.08
C TYR A 660 1.95 3.27 -27.75
N GLU A 661 1.12 3.09 -26.72
CA GLU A 661 1.37 3.64 -25.40
C GLU A 661 2.57 2.95 -24.73
N ARG A 662 3.71 3.65 -24.66
CA ARG A 662 4.99 3.15 -24.13
C ARG A 662 5.18 3.48 -22.65
N TYR A 663 4.67 4.62 -22.18
CA TYR A 663 4.84 5.08 -20.81
C TYR A 663 3.57 5.70 -20.24
N LEU A 664 3.37 5.44 -18.96
CA LEU A 664 2.32 6.00 -18.13
C LEU A 664 2.91 6.85 -17.01
N THR A 665 2.11 7.76 -16.49
CA THR A 665 2.44 8.44 -15.22
C THR A 665 2.07 7.54 -14.03
N PRO A 666 2.71 7.71 -12.85
CA PRO A 666 2.27 7.07 -11.62
C PRO A 666 0.77 7.20 -11.36
N GLY A 667 0.19 8.38 -11.59
CA GLY A 667 -1.25 8.60 -11.50
C GLY A 667 -2.07 7.73 -12.46
N GLY A 668 -1.62 7.59 -13.71
CA GLY A 668 -2.29 6.74 -14.70
C GLY A 668 -2.18 5.24 -14.41
N VAL A 669 -1.03 4.78 -13.92
CA VAL A 669 -0.84 3.39 -13.47
C VAL A 669 -1.77 3.07 -12.31
N SER A 670 -1.79 3.93 -11.28
CA SER A 670 -2.71 3.81 -10.14
C SER A 670 -4.17 3.76 -10.62
N GLY A 671 -4.54 4.62 -11.57
CA GLY A 671 -5.89 4.65 -12.14
C GLY A 671 -6.32 3.37 -12.86
N ARG A 672 -5.39 2.50 -13.27
CA ARG A 672 -5.64 1.21 -13.93
C ARG A 672 -5.51 0.03 -12.96
N GLN A 673 -4.46 0.00 -12.14
CA GLN A 673 -4.06 -1.17 -11.35
C GLN A 673 -4.62 -1.19 -9.92
N LEU A 674 -4.94 -0.04 -9.31
CA LEU A 674 -5.44 0.03 -7.94
C LEU A 674 -6.97 0.06 -7.87
N ARG A 675 -7.64 -0.64 -8.79
CA ARG A 675 -9.10 -0.79 -8.77
C ARG A 675 -9.48 -2.04 -7.99
N VAL A 676 -10.63 -2.00 -7.32
CA VAL A 676 -11.21 -3.19 -6.69
C VAL A 676 -11.42 -4.25 -7.79
N GLY A 677 -10.79 -5.42 -7.64
CA GLY A 677 -10.78 -6.51 -8.63
C GLY A 677 -9.54 -6.60 -9.53
N SER A 678 -8.71 -5.55 -9.62
CA SER A 678 -7.37 -5.64 -10.27
C SER A 678 -6.22 -5.72 -9.27
N ILE A 679 -6.47 -5.33 -8.01
CA ILE A 679 -5.58 -5.64 -6.89
C ILE A 679 -5.62 -7.14 -6.67
N ARG A 680 -4.45 -7.78 -6.69
CA ARG A 680 -4.33 -9.21 -6.37
C ARG A 680 -4.85 -9.46 -4.96
N ASP A 681 -5.61 -10.53 -4.77
CA ASP A 681 -6.22 -10.90 -3.48
C ASP A 681 -5.17 -11.12 -2.38
N ASP A 682 -3.95 -11.47 -2.77
CA ASP A 682 -2.76 -11.62 -1.93
C ASP A 682 -2.18 -10.28 -1.40
N ILE A 683 -2.50 -9.15 -2.04
CA ILE A 683 -2.08 -7.79 -1.64
C ILE A 683 -3.21 -7.06 -0.89
N ALA A 684 -4.47 -7.39 -1.19
CA ALA A 684 -5.61 -6.93 -0.40
C ALA A 684 -5.50 -7.51 1.03
N ALA A 685 -5.88 -6.73 2.04
CA ALA A 685 -5.67 -7.04 3.44
C ALA A 685 -6.02 -8.50 3.81
N LYS A 686 -4.99 -9.31 4.04
CA LYS A 686 -5.01 -10.69 4.54
C LYS A 686 -6.28 -11.46 4.18
N VAL A 687 -6.30 -12.10 3.01
CA VAL A 687 -6.97 -13.40 2.93
C VAL A 687 -6.28 -14.25 3.99
N GLN A 688 -6.95 -14.45 5.13
CA GLN A 688 -6.59 -15.53 6.02
C GLN A 688 -6.67 -16.77 5.13
N LYS A 689 -5.51 -17.29 4.71
CA LYS A 689 -5.43 -18.56 4.01
C LYS A 689 -6.32 -19.49 4.83
N GLU A 690 -7.39 -20.03 4.26
CA GLU A 690 -8.31 -20.89 5.01
C GLU A 690 -7.48 -22.07 5.51
N VAL A 691 -6.98 -21.95 6.74
CA VAL A 691 -6.24 -23.02 7.38
C VAL A 691 -7.32 -24.00 7.76
N THR A 692 -7.24 -25.21 7.20
CA THR A 692 -8.09 -26.31 7.65
C THR A 692 -7.97 -26.37 9.17
N PRO A 693 -9.09 -26.26 9.90
CA PRO A 693 -9.03 -26.13 11.34
C PRO A 693 -8.35 -27.37 11.93
N SER A 694 -7.58 -27.18 13.01
CA SER A 694 -6.67 -28.22 13.51
C SER A 694 -7.38 -29.55 13.79
N PHE A 695 -8.64 -29.52 14.22
CA PHE A 695 -9.43 -30.74 14.43
C PHE A 695 -9.68 -31.54 13.14
N VAL A 696 -9.78 -30.87 11.98
CA VAL A 696 -9.89 -31.52 10.67
C VAL A 696 -8.55 -32.14 10.31
N THR A 697 -7.44 -31.41 10.45
CA THR A 697 -6.10 -31.96 10.17
C THR A 697 -5.74 -33.15 11.06
N LEU A 698 -6.18 -33.15 12.31
CA LEU A 698 -5.95 -34.24 13.27
C LEU A 698 -6.86 -35.45 13.01
N GLY A 699 -8.03 -35.25 12.37
CA GLY A 699 -9.00 -36.31 12.09
C GLY A 699 -8.91 -36.90 10.68
N THR A 700 -8.26 -36.21 9.74
CA THR A 700 -8.10 -36.70 8.37
C THR A 700 -7.01 -37.77 8.29
N VAL A 701 -7.38 -38.91 7.70
CA VAL A 701 -6.43 -39.96 7.35
C VAL A 701 -5.54 -39.45 6.22
N THR A 702 -4.22 -39.42 6.45
CA THR A 702 -3.21 -38.94 5.49
C THR A 702 -2.77 -40.00 4.48
N GLU A 703 -2.95 -41.28 4.81
CA GLU A 703 -2.53 -42.41 3.98
C GLU A 703 -3.55 -42.69 2.87
N GLN A 704 -3.09 -42.84 1.62
CA GLN A 704 -3.91 -43.43 0.57
C GLN A 704 -4.09 -44.93 0.86
N ARG A 705 -5.31 -45.31 1.25
CA ARG A 705 -5.62 -46.70 1.58
C ARG A 705 -6.04 -47.45 0.33
N SER A 706 -5.28 -48.49 0.00
CA SER A 706 -5.67 -49.45 -1.03
C SER A 706 -6.77 -50.38 -0.49
N GLU A 707 -7.54 -50.98 -1.39
CA GLU A 707 -8.62 -51.92 -1.01
C GLU A 707 -8.14 -53.07 -0.11
N PRO A 708 -6.94 -53.68 -0.29
CA PRO A 708 -6.43 -54.69 0.64
C PRO A 708 -6.19 -54.16 2.07
N ASP A 709 -5.71 -52.92 2.24
CA ASP A 709 -5.50 -52.31 3.56
C ASP A 709 -6.85 -52.04 4.26
N ILE A 710 -7.84 -51.59 3.48
CA ILE A 710 -9.21 -51.42 3.98
C ILE A 710 -9.78 -52.76 4.46
N GLN A 711 -9.65 -53.83 3.66
CA GLN A 711 -10.12 -55.17 4.04
C GLN A 711 -9.38 -55.73 5.26
N PHE A 712 -8.07 -55.52 5.37
CA PHE A 712 -7.29 -55.92 6.54
C PHE A 712 -7.81 -55.26 7.83
N ARG A 713 -8.07 -53.95 7.78
CA ARG A 713 -8.60 -53.19 8.93
C ARG A 713 -10.05 -53.55 9.27
N ILE A 714 -10.87 -53.94 8.29
CA ILE A 714 -12.23 -54.46 8.55
C ILE A 714 -12.17 -55.81 9.27
N ASN A 715 -11.20 -56.65 8.93
CA ASN A 715 -11.05 -58.01 9.48
C ASN A 715 -10.27 -58.05 10.81
N GLN A 716 -9.86 -56.91 11.36
CA GLN A 716 -9.13 -56.87 12.62
C GLN A 716 -10.01 -57.25 13.83
N GLY A 717 -9.43 -57.98 14.78
CA GLY A 717 -10.09 -58.37 16.03
C GLY A 717 -10.62 -59.81 16.04
N VAL A 718 -11.40 -60.14 17.07
CA VAL A 718 -12.09 -61.44 17.15
C VAL A 718 -13.22 -61.48 16.12
N SER A 719 -13.51 -62.65 15.57
CA SER A 719 -14.53 -62.81 14.54
C SER A 719 -15.91 -62.29 15.02
N LYS A 720 -16.64 -61.64 14.09
CA LYS A 720 -18.02 -61.18 14.33
C LYS A 720 -18.98 -62.31 14.72
N GLN A 721 -18.60 -63.58 14.51
CA GLN A 721 -19.36 -64.75 14.94
C GLN A 721 -19.66 -64.72 16.45
N ARG A 722 -18.79 -64.12 17.28
CA ARG A 722 -19.03 -63.94 18.71
C ARG A 722 -20.31 -63.14 18.99
N GLU A 723 -20.54 -62.06 18.25
CA GLU A 723 -21.74 -61.22 18.38
C GLU A 723 -22.96 -61.89 17.76
N GLN A 724 -22.77 -62.73 16.73
CA GLN A 724 -23.83 -63.37 15.96
C GLN A 724 -24.29 -64.73 16.51
N THR A 725 -23.67 -65.26 17.57
CA THR A 725 -23.99 -66.61 18.10
C THR A 725 -25.32 -66.59 18.86
N LYS A 726 -26.28 -67.43 18.43
CA LYS A 726 -27.59 -67.57 19.08
C LYS A 726 -27.55 -68.66 20.17
N ILE A 727 -28.00 -68.32 21.38
CA ILE A 727 -28.09 -69.25 22.51
C ILE A 727 -29.52 -69.81 22.61
N PHE A 728 -29.64 -71.13 22.69
CA PHE A 728 -30.93 -71.82 22.86
C PHE A 728 -31.11 -72.23 24.32
N LYS A 729 -32.13 -71.67 24.97
CA LYS A 729 -32.47 -71.96 26.37
C LYS A 729 -33.95 -72.31 26.50
N LEU A 730 -34.26 -73.33 27.30
CA LEU A 730 -35.63 -73.71 27.64
C LEU A 730 -36.14 -72.79 28.76
N VAL A 731 -36.83 -71.71 28.41
CA VAL A 731 -37.39 -70.75 29.39
C VAL A 731 -38.78 -71.22 29.79
N ALA A 732 -38.85 -72.15 30.75
CA ALA A 732 -40.02 -72.59 31.52
C ALA A 732 -41.41 -72.41 30.86
N ASN A 733 -41.77 -73.34 29.96
CA ASN A 733 -43.12 -73.86 29.69
C ASN A 733 -43.06 -74.78 28.46
N THR A 734 -43.23 -76.09 28.64
CA THR A 734 -43.24 -77.13 27.58
C THR A 734 -44.49 -77.10 26.68
N SER A 735 -45.27 -76.00 26.73
CA SER A 735 -46.51 -75.81 25.96
C SER A 735 -46.23 -75.52 24.48
N ASP A 736 -45.16 -74.81 24.15
CA ASP A 736 -44.76 -74.55 22.76
C ASP A 736 -43.93 -75.71 22.21
N LYS A 737 -44.61 -76.67 21.59
CA LYS A 737 -43.99 -77.85 20.96
C LYS A 737 -43.08 -77.48 19.78
N VAL A 738 -43.28 -76.34 19.13
CA VAL A 738 -42.44 -75.90 18.01
C VAL A 738 -41.10 -75.38 18.55
N ALA A 739 -41.14 -74.55 19.60
CA ALA A 739 -39.93 -74.09 20.29
C ALA A 739 -39.10 -75.27 20.83
N VAL A 740 -39.74 -76.24 21.50
CA VAL A 740 -39.06 -77.44 21.99
C VAL A 740 -38.45 -78.24 20.85
N LYS A 741 -39.15 -78.41 19.72
CA LYS A 741 -38.60 -79.08 18.53
C LYS A 741 -37.38 -78.34 17.97
N THR A 742 -37.40 -77.00 17.92
CA THR A 742 -36.23 -76.22 17.48
C THR A 742 -35.04 -76.31 18.43
N LEU A 743 -35.29 -76.40 19.75
CA LEU A 743 -34.26 -76.63 20.76
C LEU A 743 -33.67 -78.03 20.63
N ILE A 744 -34.50 -79.05 20.42
CA ILE A 744 -34.07 -80.43 20.13
C ILE A 744 -33.17 -80.45 18.89
N SER A 745 -33.58 -79.81 17.79
CA SER A 745 -32.75 -79.69 16.58
C SER A 745 -31.46 -78.91 16.84
N ALA A 746 -31.46 -77.91 17.72
CA ALA A 746 -30.22 -77.21 18.11
C ALA A 746 -29.28 -78.12 18.92
N ALA A 747 -29.82 -78.90 19.88
CA ALA A 747 -29.04 -79.87 20.65
C ALA A 747 -28.44 -80.97 19.77
N TYR A 748 -29.19 -81.45 18.78
CA TYR A 748 -28.68 -82.37 17.77
C TYR A 748 -27.52 -81.78 16.97
N ARG A 749 -27.67 -80.56 16.46
CA ARG A 749 -26.60 -79.88 15.72
C ARG A 749 -25.37 -79.59 16.57
N GLN A 750 -25.54 -79.34 17.87
CA GLN A 750 -24.43 -79.11 18.78
C GLN A 750 -23.64 -80.40 19.08
N ILE A 751 -24.34 -81.48 19.45
CA ILE A 751 -23.70 -82.72 19.90
C ILE A 751 -23.17 -83.54 18.73
N PHE A 752 -23.90 -83.56 17.61
CA PHE A 752 -23.54 -84.36 16.44
C PHE A 752 -22.93 -83.53 15.30
N GLU A 753 -22.73 -82.22 15.51
CA GLU A 753 -22.23 -81.23 14.54
C GLU A 753 -23.13 -80.98 13.31
N ARG A 754 -24.24 -81.72 13.19
CA ARG A 754 -25.17 -81.67 12.05
C ARG A 754 -26.56 -82.16 12.44
N ASP A 755 -27.54 -81.90 11.59
CA ASP A 755 -28.87 -82.48 11.76
C ASP A 755 -28.86 -83.99 11.52
N ILE A 756 -29.65 -84.70 12.33
CA ILE A 756 -29.61 -86.17 12.43
C ILE A 756 -30.59 -86.85 11.46
N ALA A 757 -31.64 -86.15 11.02
CA ALA A 757 -32.71 -86.70 10.19
C ALA A 757 -32.26 -87.50 8.95
N PRO A 758 -31.15 -87.16 8.25
CA PRO A 758 -30.71 -87.92 7.07
C PRO A 758 -29.96 -89.23 7.37
N TYR A 759 -29.54 -89.49 8.63
CA TYR A 759 -28.54 -90.53 8.94
C TYR A 759 -29.03 -91.59 9.94
N ILE A 760 -30.26 -91.48 10.42
CA ILE A 760 -30.88 -92.46 11.31
C ILE A 760 -31.81 -93.39 10.52
N ALA A 761 -31.62 -94.70 10.67
CA ALA A 761 -32.49 -95.73 10.10
C ALA A 761 -33.59 -96.24 11.07
N LYS A 762 -33.55 -95.88 12.37
CA LYS A 762 -34.49 -96.31 13.42
C LYS A 762 -34.81 -95.18 14.40
N ASN A 763 -36.02 -95.09 14.94
CA ASN A 763 -36.43 -94.07 15.92
C ASN A 763 -35.70 -94.22 17.30
N GLU A 764 -34.40 -93.94 17.36
CA GLU A 764 -33.55 -94.15 18.55
C GLU A 764 -33.77 -93.10 19.65
N PHE A 765 -34.08 -91.85 19.27
CA PHE A 765 -34.19 -90.72 20.20
C PHE A 765 -35.61 -90.28 20.53
N THR A 766 -36.65 -90.86 19.91
CA THR A 766 -38.05 -90.50 20.14
C THR A 766 -38.48 -90.61 21.61
N LYS A 767 -37.87 -91.54 22.36
CA LYS A 767 -38.05 -91.66 23.81
C LYS A 767 -37.57 -90.42 24.55
N TRP A 768 -36.38 -89.92 24.22
CA TRP A 768 -35.80 -88.74 24.87
C TRP A 768 -36.48 -87.45 24.41
N GLU A 769 -36.87 -87.36 23.13
CA GLU A 769 -37.65 -86.23 22.59
C GLU A 769 -39.01 -86.09 23.27
N SER A 770 -39.71 -87.22 23.45
CA SER A 770 -41.02 -87.25 24.12
C SER A 770 -40.89 -86.85 25.59
N LYS A 771 -39.86 -87.36 26.29
CA LYS A 771 -39.58 -87.01 27.68
C LYS A 771 -39.27 -85.53 27.87
N LEU A 772 -38.42 -84.96 27.02
CA LEU A 772 -38.12 -83.51 27.06
C LEU A 772 -39.36 -82.69 26.70
N GLY A 773 -40.12 -83.14 25.69
CA GLY A 773 -41.37 -82.52 25.26
C GLY A 773 -42.46 -82.52 26.34
N ASN A 774 -42.48 -83.53 27.21
CA ASN A 774 -43.40 -83.64 28.35
C ASN A 774 -42.88 -82.94 29.61
N GLY A 775 -41.63 -82.48 29.63
CA GLY A 775 -41.00 -81.88 30.80
C GLY A 775 -40.59 -82.89 31.87
N GLU A 776 -40.45 -84.17 31.50
CA GLU A 776 -40.02 -85.25 32.41
C GLU A 776 -38.51 -85.25 32.66
N ILE A 777 -37.74 -84.59 31.79
CA ILE A 777 -36.28 -84.46 31.87
C ILE A 777 -35.85 -83.03 31.55
N SER A 778 -34.70 -82.60 32.08
CA SER A 778 -34.09 -81.31 31.76
C SER A 778 -33.33 -81.34 30.41
N VAL A 779 -32.92 -80.17 29.90
CA VAL A 779 -32.07 -80.10 28.69
C VAL A 779 -30.71 -80.74 28.97
N LYS A 780 -30.18 -80.60 30.19
CA LYS A 780 -28.97 -81.29 30.64
C LYS A 780 -29.10 -82.82 30.55
N GLU A 781 -30.16 -83.38 31.14
CA GLU A 781 -30.41 -84.83 31.08
C GLU A 781 -30.68 -85.32 29.66
N PHE A 782 -31.31 -84.50 28.83
CA PHE A 782 -31.47 -84.78 27.41
C PHE A 782 -30.11 -84.85 26.69
N ILE A 783 -29.21 -83.90 26.93
CA ILE A 783 -27.85 -83.87 26.36
C ILE A 783 -27.02 -85.08 26.82
N GLU A 784 -27.12 -85.48 28.09
CA GLU A 784 -26.50 -86.72 28.59
C GLU A 784 -27.07 -87.95 27.90
N GLY A 785 -28.39 -88.01 27.73
CA GLY A 785 -29.08 -89.07 27.00
C GLY A 785 -28.60 -89.20 25.54
N LEU A 786 -28.32 -88.07 24.88
CA LEU A 786 -27.73 -88.05 23.54
C LEU A 786 -26.27 -88.51 23.53
N GLY A 787 -25.48 -88.14 24.53
CA GLY A 787 -24.10 -88.59 24.68
C GLY A 787 -23.97 -90.08 24.98
N TYR A 788 -24.90 -90.68 25.73
CA TYR A 788 -24.91 -92.12 26.04
C TYR A 788 -25.38 -93.02 24.90
N SER A 789 -25.78 -92.42 23.79
CA SER A 789 -26.33 -93.13 22.65
C SER A 789 -25.27 -93.96 21.90
N ASN A 790 -25.74 -95.06 21.29
CA ASN A 790 -24.90 -95.86 20.40
C ASN A 790 -24.47 -95.05 19.16
N LEU A 791 -25.28 -94.07 18.74
CA LEU A 791 -24.95 -93.18 17.63
C LEU A 791 -23.73 -92.30 17.96
N TYR A 792 -23.70 -91.69 19.14
CA TYR A 792 -22.56 -90.88 19.58
C TYR A 792 -21.28 -91.71 19.71
N LEU A 793 -21.42 -92.92 20.24
CA LEU A 793 -20.33 -93.90 20.33
C LEU A 793 -19.77 -94.24 18.93
N LYS A 794 -20.65 -94.46 17.94
CA LYS A 794 -20.25 -94.80 16.57
C LYS A 794 -19.56 -93.65 15.84
N GLU A 795 -20.03 -92.41 16.02
CA GLU A 795 -19.50 -91.26 15.26
C GLU A 795 -18.26 -90.64 15.90
N PHE A 796 -18.22 -90.49 17.23
CA PHE A 796 -17.19 -89.69 17.90
C PHE A 796 -16.30 -90.47 18.86
N TYR A 797 -16.59 -91.75 19.13
CA TYR A 797 -15.75 -92.60 20.01
C TYR A 797 -15.01 -93.69 19.25
N THR A 798 -15.71 -94.55 18.48
CA THR A 798 -15.06 -95.68 17.79
C THR A 798 -14.02 -95.32 16.74
N PRO A 799 -14.16 -94.25 15.93
CA PRO A 799 -13.19 -93.96 14.88
C PRO A 799 -11.97 -93.17 15.37
N TYR A 800 -11.96 -92.71 16.63
CA TYR A 800 -10.99 -91.73 17.11
C TYR A 800 -10.22 -92.19 18.36
N PRO A 801 -8.94 -91.83 18.52
CA PRO A 801 -8.20 -92.12 19.75
C PRO A 801 -8.74 -91.29 20.93
N ASN A 802 -8.55 -91.77 22.17
CA ASN A 802 -9.06 -91.12 23.37
C ASN A 802 -8.70 -89.63 23.47
N THR A 803 -7.53 -89.20 23.00
CA THR A 803 -7.14 -87.78 22.98
C THR A 803 -8.03 -86.94 22.07
N LYS A 804 -8.39 -87.46 20.89
CA LYS A 804 -9.33 -86.83 19.96
C LYS A 804 -10.77 -86.85 20.53
N VAL A 805 -11.15 -87.94 21.18
CA VAL A 805 -12.44 -88.06 21.89
C VAL A 805 -12.55 -86.99 22.98
N ILE A 806 -11.46 -86.69 23.70
CA ILE A 806 -11.45 -85.66 24.74
C ILE A 806 -11.68 -84.27 24.14
N GLU A 807 -10.96 -83.88 23.08
CA GLU A 807 -11.17 -82.55 22.47
C GLU A 807 -12.55 -82.40 21.81
N LEU A 808 -13.07 -83.47 21.22
CA LEU A 808 -14.44 -83.48 20.68
C LEU A 808 -15.46 -83.42 21.80
N GLY A 809 -15.28 -84.18 22.89
CA GLY A 809 -16.13 -84.14 24.07
C GLY A 809 -16.20 -82.73 24.68
N THR A 810 -15.05 -82.08 24.89
CA THR A 810 -15.05 -80.70 25.40
C THR A 810 -15.65 -79.70 24.39
N LYS A 811 -15.50 -79.94 23.08
CA LYS A 811 -16.14 -79.14 22.02
C LYS A 811 -17.67 -79.26 22.07
N HIS A 812 -18.21 -80.47 22.12
CA HIS A 812 -19.66 -80.71 22.09
C HIS A 812 -20.34 -80.27 23.38
N PHE A 813 -19.78 -80.65 24.53
CA PHE A 813 -20.45 -80.48 25.83
C PHE A 813 -20.03 -79.21 26.57
N LEU A 814 -18.78 -78.74 26.43
CA LEU A 814 -18.28 -77.54 27.13
C LEU A 814 -18.12 -76.29 26.25
N GLY A 815 -18.24 -76.44 24.93
CA GLY A 815 -18.14 -75.34 23.99
C GLY A 815 -16.72 -74.83 23.74
N ARG A 816 -15.68 -75.59 24.12
CA ARG A 816 -14.26 -75.18 24.12
C ARG A 816 -13.28 -76.34 23.91
N ALA A 817 -12.01 -76.01 23.66
CA ALA A 817 -10.91 -76.97 23.71
C ALA A 817 -10.54 -77.36 25.16
N PRO A 818 -9.77 -78.45 25.37
CA PRO A 818 -9.16 -78.76 26.67
C PRO A 818 -8.24 -77.62 27.16
N LEU A 819 -8.30 -77.30 28.45
CA LEU A 819 -7.60 -76.18 29.08
C LEU A 819 -6.10 -76.43 29.22
N ASP A 820 -5.74 -77.58 29.78
CA ASP A 820 -4.38 -77.94 30.15
C ASP A 820 -4.12 -79.45 30.11
N GLN A 821 -2.88 -79.85 30.40
CA GLN A 821 -2.49 -81.25 30.42
C GLN A 821 -3.14 -82.04 31.57
N ALA A 822 -3.49 -81.37 32.67
CA ALA A 822 -4.13 -82.02 33.81
C ALA A 822 -5.55 -82.48 33.46
N GLU A 823 -6.29 -81.64 32.72
CA GLU A 823 -7.62 -81.97 32.21
C GLU A 823 -7.57 -83.14 31.22
N ILE A 824 -6.63 -83.13 30.27
CA ILE A 824 -6.44 -84.25 29.32
C ILE A 824 -6.10 -85.55 30.07
N ARG A 825 -5.20 -85.50 31.07
CA ARG A 825 -4.85 -86.68 31.87
C ARG A 825 -6.03 -87.21 32.68
N LYS A 826 -6.81 -86.32 33.31
CA LYS A 826 -8.00 -86.67 34.09
C LYS A 826 -9.02 -87.40 33.21
N TYR A 827 -9.34 -86.84 32.05
CA TYR A 827 -10.33 -87.45 31.16
C TYR A 827 -9.82 -88.70 30.46
N ASN A 828 -8.54 -88.79 30.11
CA ASN A 828 -7.96 -90.00 29.55
C ASN A 828 -8.01 -91.16 30.57
N GLN A 829 -7.76 -90.89 31.85
CA GLN A 829 -7.90 -91.89 32.91
C GLN A 829 -9.35 -92.38 33.06
N ILE A 830 -10.34 -91.47 32.98
CA ILE A 830 -11.76 -91.83 33.05
C ILE A 830 -12.15 -92.69 31.84
N LEU A 831 -11.75 -92.30 30.63
CA LEU A 831 -12.01 -93.07 29.41
C LEU A 831 -11.37 -94.46 29.46
N ALA A 832 -10.13 -94.57 29.96
CA ALA A 832 -9.41 -95.83 30.03
C ALA A 832 -9.98 -96.80 31.09
N THR A 833 -10.56 -96.30 32.18
CA THR A 833 -11.01 -97.14 33.31
C THR A 833 -12.52 -97.41 33.31
N GLN A 834 -13.34 -96.45 32.89
CA GLN A 834 -14.80 -96.49 33.03
C GLN A 834 -15.56 -96.31 31.69
N GLY A 835 -14.85 -95.97 30.61
CA GLY A 835 -15.42 -95.82 29.26
C GLY A 835 -16.15 -94.49 29.01
N ILE A 836 -16.78 -94.39 27.82
CA ILE A 836 -17.34 -93.13 27.29
C ILE A 836 -18.51 -92.57 28.12
N ARG A 837 -19.35 -93.42 28.72
CA ARG A 837 -20.49 -92.95 29.52
C ARG A 837 -20.02 -92.20 30.77
N ALA A 838 -19.01 -92.72 31.46
CA ALA A 838 -18.44 -92.03 32.62
C ALA A 838 -17.74 -90.72 32.24
N PHE A 839 -17.11 -90.67 31.06
CA PHE A 839 -16.50 -89.44 30.56
C PHE A 839 -17.53 -88.35 30.26
N ILE A 840 -18.64 -88.68 29.62
CA ILE A 840 -19.71 -87.71 29.31
C ILE A 840 -20.38 -87.23 30.60
N GLY A 841 -20.71 -88.13 31.53
CA GLY A 841 -21.20 -87.75 32.86
C GLY A 841 -20.23 -86.79 33.57
N ALA A 842 -18.92 -87.07 33.52
CA ALA A 842 -17.90 -86.20 34.11
C ALA A 842 -17.77 -84.81 33.44
N LEU A 843 -18.20 -84.64 32.19
CA LEU A 843 -18.26 -83.35 31.50
C LEU A 843 -19.53 -82.58 31.88
N VAL A 844 -20.69 -83.25 31.84
CA VAL A 844 -21.99 -82.60 32.04
C VAL A 844 -22.27 -82.31 33.51
N ASP A 845 -21.78 -83.13 34.44
CA ASP A 845 -21.82 -82.87 35.89
C ASP A 845 -20.70 -81.95 36.38
N SER A 846 -19.86 -81.44 35.48
CA SER A 846 -18.79 -80.51 35.86
C SER A 846 -19.36 -79.19 36.40
N VAL A 847 -18.65 -78.57 37.34
CA VAL A 847 -18.99 -77.25 37.87
C VAL A 847 -19.06 -76.21 36.76
N GLU A 848 -18.20 -76.34 35.75
CA GLU A 848 -18.19 -75.44 34.59
C GLU A 848 -19.46 -75.56 33.74
N TYR A 849 -19.91 -76.77 33.45
CA TYR A 849 -21.12 -76.98 32.66
C TYR A 849 -22.34 -76.34 33.36
N ASN A 850 -22.47 -76.55 34.66
CA ASN A 850 -23.56 -75.98 35.46
C ASN A 850 -23.48 -74.44 35.53
N GLN A 851 -22.29 -73.84 35.63
CA GLN A 851 -22.13 -72.38 35.67
C GLN A 851 -22.43 -71.70 34.33
N VAL A 852 -22.09 -72.34 33.21
CA VAL A 852 -22.19 -71.73 31.87
C VAL A 852 -23.52 -72.03 31.19
N PHE A 853 -24.00 -73.28 31.30
CA PHE A 853 -25.22 -73.73 30.62
C PHE A 853 -26.37 -73.99 31.59
N GLY A 854 -26.07 -74.47 32.80
CA GLY A 854 -27.10 -74.90 33.76
C GLY A 854 -27.91 -76.08 33.22
N GLU A 855 -29.15 -76.23 33.67
CA GLU A 855 -30.00 -77.37 33.30
C GLU A 855 -30.83 -77.14 32.02
N ASP A 856 -30.94 -75.89 31.57
CA ASP A 856 -31.91 -75.46 30.53
C ASP A 856 -31.28 -75.01 29.22
N THR A 857 -29.96 -74.83 29.16
CA THR A 857 -29.29 -74.23 27.98
C THR A 857 -28.57 -75.29 27.17
N VAL A 858 -28.74 -75.26 25.85
CA VAL A 858 -27.96 -76.09 24.93
C VAL A 858 -26.53 -75.53 24.86
N PRO A 859 -25.48 -76.37 24.96
CA PRO A 859 -24.11 -75.94 24.78
C PRO A 859 -23.93 -75.20 23.45
N TYR A 860 -23.06 -74.19 23.47
CA TYR A 860 -22.78 -73.36 22.30
C TYR A 860 -21.28 -73.07 22.24
N ARG A 861 -20.79 -72.67 21.05
CA ARG A 861 -19.39 -72.27 20.85
C ARG A 861 -19.04 -71.09 21.74
N ARG A 862 -18.04 -71.25 22.61
CA ARG A 862 -17.52 -70.17 23.44
C ARG A 862 -16.23 -69.61 22.84
N PHE A 863 -15.94 -68.36 23.17
CA PHE A 863 -14.70 -67.68 22.81
C PHE A 863 -13.89 -67.41 24.09
N PRO A 864 -13.24 -68.44 24.67
CA PRO A 864 -12.55 -68.30 25.95
C PRO A 864 -11.33 -67.40 25.82
N THR A 865 -11.13 -66.48 26.77
CA THR A 865 -9.96 -65.57 26.79
C THR A 865 -8.84 -66.07 27.69
N LEU A 866 -9.17 -66.80 28.76
CA LEU A 866 -8.23 -67.41 29.70
C LEU A 866 -8.57 -68.91 29.81
N PRO A 867 -7.58 -69.83 29.82
CA PRO A 867 -6.12 -69.67 29.64
C PRO A 867 -5.67 -69.32 28.20
N ALA A 868 -4.43 -68.82 28.04
CA ALA A 868 -3.92 -68.22 26.79
C ALA A 868 -3.96 -69.13 25.54
N ALA A 869 -3.79 -70.45 25.71
CA ALA A 869 -3.84 -71.39 24.59
C ALA A 869 -5.27 -71.78 24.18
N ASN A 870 -6.27 -71.44 24.99
CA ASN A 870 -7.63 -71.94 24.80
C ASN A 870 -8.37 -71.24 23.64
N PHE A 871 -8.18 -69.93 23.46
CA PHE A 871 -8.75 -69.18 22.33
C PHE A 871 -8.31 -69.76 20.96
N PRO A 872 -7.00 -69.83 20.63
CA PRO A 872 -6.57 -70.33 19.33
C PRO A 872 -6.89 -71.81 19.10
N ASN A 873 -6.87 -72.63 20.16
CA ASN A 873 -7.22 -74.05 20.04
C ASN A 873 -8.73 -74.24 19.77
N THR A 874 -9.57 -73.45 20.44
CA THR A 874 -11.02 -73.46 20.21
C THR A 874 -11.35 -72.93 18.82
N GLU A 875 -10.69 -71.86 18.35
CA GLU A 875 -10.81 -71.38 16.97
C GLU A 875 -10.48 -72.48 15.95
N LYS A 876 -9.36 -73.19 16.14
CA LYS A 876 -8.99 -74.30 15.25
C LYS A 876 -10.04 -75.42 15.25
N LEU A 877 -10.55 -75.81 16.42
CA LEU A 877 -11.55 -76.89 16.53
C LEU A 877 -12.89 -76.57 15.87
N TYR A 878 -13.35 -75.32 15.96
CA TYR A 878 -14.64 -74.92 15.39
C TYR A 878 -14.55 -74.47 13.92
N ASN A 879 -13.36 -74.06 13.46
CA ASN A 879 -13.13 -73.77 12.05
C ASN A 879 -12.84 -75.04 11.23
N GLN A 880 -12.57 -76.17 11.89
CA GLN A 880 -12.51 -77.49 11.27
C GLN A 880 -13.92 -78.07 11.08
N LEU A 881 -14.23 -78.45 9.85
CA LEU A 881 -15.48 -79.16 9.51
C LEU A 881 -15.42 -80.62 9.95
N THR A 882 -16.59 -81.21 10.20
CA THR A 882 -16.73 -82.63 10.56
C THR A 882 -16.04 -83.53 9.53
N LYS A 883 -15.10 -84.38 9.97
CA LYS A 883 -14.30 -85.28 9.11
C LYS A 883 -13.42 -84.57 8.06
N GLN A 884 -13.04 -83.30 8.29
CA GLN A 884 -12.12 -82.58 7.40
C GLN A 884 -10.70 -83.20 7.39
N ASN A 885 -10.21 -83.60 8.57
CA ASN A 885 -8.95 -84.31 8.77
C ASN A 885 -8.98 -85.12 10.09
N ASP A 886 -8.13 -86.14 10.19
CA ASP A 886 -8.02 -87.01 11.37
C ASP A 886 -7.00 -86.50 12.41
N ASP A 887 -6.38 -85.34 12.16
CA ASP A 887 -5.37 -84.76 13.05
C ASP A 887 -5.98 -84.33 14.40
N VAL A 888 -5.26 -84.59 15.49
CA VAL A 888 -5.63 -84.12 16.83
C VAL A 888 -5.16 -82.67 17.00
N VAL A 889 -6.08 -81.74 17.31
CA VAL A 889 -5.74 -80.32 17.45
C VAL A 889 -4.95 -80.07 18.74
N VAL A 890 -5.32 -80.76 19.82
CA VAL A 890 -4.64 -80.70 21.11
C VAL A 890 -4.21 -82.10 21.55
N PRO A 891 -3.07 -82.63 21.02
CA PRO A 891 -2.60 -83.96 21.39
C PRO A 891 -2.07 -84.01 22.83
N SER A 892 -1.29 -83.01 23.21
CA SER A 892 -0.82 -82.74 24.57
C SER A 892 -0.26 -81.33 24.64
N PHE A 893 -0.15 -80.77 25.85
CA PHE A 893 0.60 -79.55 26.06
C PHE A 893 2.08 -79.88 26.26
N LYS A 894 2.97 -79.03 25.74
CA LYS A 894 4.42 -79.19 25.93
C LYS A 894 4.73 -79.26 27.43
N PRO A 895 5.62 -80.18 27.86
CA PRO A 895 5.96 -80.30 29.27
C PRO A 895 6.59 -78.99 29.75
N VAL A 896 6.00 -78.40 30.78
CA VAL A 896 6.58 -77.27 31.49
C VAL A 896 7.59 -77.84 32.48
N GLN A 897 8.82 -77.33 32.50
CA GLN A 897 9.83 -77.74 33.49
C GLN A 897 9.26 -77.58 34.90
N ALA A 898 9.27 -78.65 35.69
CA ALA A 898 8.78 -78.60 37.06
C ALA A 898 9.66 -77.65 37.87
N ARG A 899 9.07 -76.62 38.49
CA ARG A 899 9.74 -75.77 39.48
C ARG A 899 9.83 -76.50 40.83
N VAL A 900 10.52 -77.63 40.88
CA VAL A 900 11.01 -78.27 42.12
C VAL A 900 12.32 -78.98 41.80
N GLY A 901 13.40 -78.56 42.46
CA GLY A 901 14.75 -79.08 42.26
C GLY A 901 14.93 -80.47 42.84
N VAL A 902 15.49 -81.38 42.04
CA VAL A 902 16.07 -82.65 42.50
C VAL A 902 17.40 -82.85 41.74
N SER A 903 18.48 -82.82 42.52
CA SER A 903 19.89 -83.17 42.28
C SER A 903 20.32 -83.73 40.91
N ASN A 904 21.14 -82.96 40.18
CA ASN A 904 21.84 -83.35 38.94
C ASN A 904 23.33 -83.68 39.19
N ASP A 905 23.62 -84.73 39.96
CA ASP A 905 24.94 -85.39 39.95
C ASP A 905 24.89 -86.64 39.08
N THR A 906 24.80 -86.47 37.75
CA THR A 906 25.25 -87.49 36.79
C THR A 906 25.80 -86.83 35.51
N PRO A 907 27.05 -87.11 35.10
CA PRO A 907 27.70 -86.44 33.96
C PRO A 907 27.12 -86.83 32.59
N LEU A 908 26.42 -87.96 32.47
CA LEU A 908 25.80 -88.44 31.23
C LEU A 908 24.60 -87.57 30.77
N LEU A 909 23.86 -86.98 31.71
CA LEU A 909 22.70 -86.14 31.42
C LEU A 909 23.10 -84.74 30.94
N LYS A 910 24.32 -84.30 31.31
CA LYS A 910 24.89 -83.01 30.89
C LYS A 910 25.31 -83.00 29.42
N GLN A 911 25.79 -84.14 28.90
CA GLN A 911 26.09 -84.31 27.48
C GLN A 911 24.82 -84.42 26.62
N ALA A 912 23.80 -85.16 27.08
CA ALA A 912 22.52 -85.24 26.36
C ALA A 912 21.80 -83.88 26.29
N ILE A 913 21.91 -83.05 27.33
CA ILE A 913 21.36 -81.68 27.34
C ILE A 913 22.16 -80.73 26.43
N ALA A 914 23.48 -80.93 26.30
CA ALA A 914 24.32 -80.15 25.39
C ALA A 914 24.05 -80.49 23.90
N ASP A 915 23.80 -81.76 23.59
CA ASP A 915 23.51 -82.22 22.22
C ASP A 915 22.10 -81.81 21.74
N ILE A 916 21.13 -81.71 22.66
CA ILE A 916 19.78 -81.20 22.35
C ILE A 916 19.78 -79.67 22.18
N ALA A 917 20.62 -78.94 22.92
CA ALA A 917 20.75 -77.49 22.80
C ALA A 917 21.41 -77.04 21.47
N ALA A 918 22.21 -77.91 20.84
CA ALA A 918 22.84 -77.64 19.55
C ALA A 918 21.87 -77.74 18.35
N GLN A 919 20.71 -78.38 18.50
CA GLN A 919 19.74 -78.60 17.40
C GLN A 919 18.59 -77.57 17.34
N THR A 920 18.50 -76.62 18.27
CA THR A 920 17.41 -75.63 18.31
C THR A 920 17.90 -74.19 18.15
N ASN A 921 18.65 -73.90 17.09
CA ASN A 921 18.85 -72.54 16.60
C ASN A 921 17.70 -72.16 15.64
N GLY A 922 16.63 -71.62 16.20
CA GLY A 922 15.46 -71.16 15.44
C GLY A 922 14.56 -70.21 16.23
N LYS A 923 14.92 -68.92 16.18
CA LYS A 923 14.14 -67.71 16.52
C LYS A 923 13.95 -67.35 18.01
N PRO A 924 14.40 -66.16 18.46
CA PRO A 924 14.02 -65.58 19.73
C PRO A 924 12.59 -65.00 19.71
N SER A 925 11.92 -65.10 20.86
CA SER A 925 10.63 -64.53 21.21
C SER A 925 10.63 -63.00 21.06
N PHE A 926 9.79 -62.47 20.17
CA PHE A 926 9.64 -61.04 19.88
C PHE A 926 8.81 -60.26 20.93
N ALA A 927 8.35 -60.91 22.01
CA ALA A 927 7.27 -60.38 22.84
C ALA A 927 7.71 -59.62 24.12
N GLU A 928 9.01 -59.54 24.44
CA GLU A 928 9.47 -58.95 25.72
C GLU A 928 10.34 -57.69 25.59
N LEU A 929 10.56 -57.16 24.37
CA LEU A 929 11.32 -55.92 24.15
C LEU A 929 10.45 -54.66 23.96
N GLY A 930 9.17 -54.71 24.37
CA GLY A 930 8.17 -53.69 24.07
C GLY A 930 7.46 -53.07 25.28
N ARG A 931 8.08 -53.00 26.48
CA ARG A 931 7.48 -52.26 27.62
C ARG A 931 8.48 -51.44 28.41
N SER A 932 8.54 -50.16 28.08
CA SER A 932 8.78 -49.00 28.96
C SER A 932 8.37 -47.77 28.12
N TYR A 933 7.35 -46.96 28.42
CA TYR A 933 7.05 -46.30 29.69
C TYR A 933 5.57 -45.90 29.73
N ASN A 934 4.95 -46.07 30.90
CA ASN A 934 3.76 -45.35 31.34
C ASN A 934 4.26 -44.08 32.01
N ASP A 935 4.06 -42.91 31.42
CA ASP A 935 3.75 -41.72 32.22
C ASP A 935 2.98 -40.68 31.40
N GLY A 936 1.92 -40.16 32.00
CA GLY A 936 1.02 -39.20 31.39
C GLY A 936 1.61 -37.81 31.41
N SER A 937 2.49 -37.49 30.46
CA SER A 937 2.76 -36.15 29.92
C SER A 937 4.08 -36.17 29.15
N GLY A 938 4.03 -36.05 27.82
CA GLY A 938 5.22 -35.92 26.99
C GLY A 938 4.97 -36.23 25.53
N GLN A 939 5.22 -35.26 24.65
CA GLN A 939 5.28 -35.44 23.20
C GLN A 939 6.37 -36.45 22.84
N SER A 940 6.02 -37.52 22.12
CA SER A 940 7.00 -38.33 21.39
C SER A 940 6.94 -37.98 19.91
N VAL A 941 7.90 -37.14 19.51
CA VAL A 941 8.29 -36.82 18.14
C VAL A 941 8.53 -38.12 17.37
N GLU A 942 7.94 -38.27 16.17
CA GLU A 942 8.41 -39.26 15.20
C GLU A 942 9.86 -38.89 14.82
N GLN A 943 10.82 -39.55 15.45
CA GLN A 943 12.19 -39.57 14.94
C GLN A 943 12.17 -40.34 13.62
N GLY A 944 12.43 -39.64 12.51
CA GLY A 944 12.70 -40.25 11.22
C GLY A 944 13.72 -41.37 11.39
N VAL A 945 13.27 -42.60 11.15
CA VAL A 945 14.09 -43.80 11.20
C VAL A 945 15.30 -43.60 10.28
N ARG A 946 16.52 -43.60 10.84
CA ARG A 946 17.76 -43.68 10.07
C ARG A 946 17.71 -44.97 9.24
N LYS A 947 17.30 -44.89 7.98
CA LYS A 947 17.43 -46.01 7.03
C LYS A 947 18.93 -46.31 6.91
N HIS A 948 19.33 -47.55 7.14
CA HIS A 948 20.71 -47.98 6.95
C HIS A 948 21.12 -47.76 5.48
N ALA A 949 22.01 -46.81 5.20
CA ALA A 949 22.55 -46.61 3.86
C ALA A 949 23.43 -47.82 3.48
N ARG A 950 23.18 -48.45 2.32
CA ARG A 950 24.01 -49.53 1.80
C ARG A 950 25.32 -48.94 1.27
N ILE A 951 26.44 -49.30 1.88
CA ILE A 951 27.78 -48.80 1.51
C ILE A 951 28.39 -49.75 0.49
N TYR A 952 28.79 -49.23 -0.67
CA TYR A 952 29.49 -49.97 -1.71
C TYR A 952 31.00 -49.74 -1.56
N ARG A 953 31.76 -50.83 -1.40
CA ARG A 953 33.23 -50.82 -1.34
C ARG A 953 33.76 -51.77 -2.40
N LEU A 954 34.66 -51.28 -3.27
CA LEU A 954 35.38 -52.10 -4.24
C LEU A 954 36.69 -52.59 -3.63
N THR A 955 36.97 -53.88 -3.71
CA THR A 955 38.25 -54.47 -3.33
C THR A 955 38.82 -55.21 -4.55
N GLU A 956 40.10 -55.57 -4.53
CA GLU A 956 40.75 -56.25 -5.68
C GLU A 956 40.04 -57.55 -6.11
N ASN A 957 39.26 -58.19 -5.23
CA ASN A 957 38.53 -59.44 -5.48
C ASN A 957 37.02 -59.26 -5.80
N THR A 958 36.55 -58.04 -6.08
CA THR A 958 35.12 -57.78 -6.30
C THR A 958 34.61 -58.30 -7.66
N ASN A 959 33.48 -59.01 -7.63
CA ASN A 959 32.85 -59.61 -8.82
C ASN A 959 32.37 -58.54 -9.83
N GLN A 960 32.32 -58.86 -11.13
CA GLN A 960 31.88 -57.93 -12.19
C GLN A 960 30.46 -57.39 -11.94
N VAL A 961 29.57 -58.20 -11.40
CA VAL A 961 28.19 -57.77 -11.05
C VAL A 961 28.20 -56.73 -9.93
N GLU A 962 29.06 -56.91 -8.92
CA GLU A 962 29.20 -55.97 -7.81
C GLU A 962 29.90 -54.67 -8.25
N LYS A 963 30.88 -54.77 -9.15
CA LYS A 963 31.48 -53.59 -9.83
C LYS A 963 30.41 -52.79 -10.58
N GLN A 964 29.49 -53.45 -11.29
CA GLN A 964 28.41 -52.78 -11.99
C GLN A 964 27.41 -52.10 -11.05
N GLN A 965 27.10 -52.74 -9.90
CA GLN A 965 26.26 -52.14 -8.86
C GLN A 965 26.93 -50.93 -8.22
N ALA A 966 28.25 -50.98 -7.98
CA ALA A 966 29.01 -49.85 -7.47
C ALA A 966 29.05 -48.68 -8.47
N ILE A 967 29.26 -48.94 -9.76
CA ILE A 967 29.19 -47.93 -10.82
C ILE A 967 27.82 -47.24 -10.83
N ASN A 968 26.74 -48.02 -10.81
CA ASN A 968 25.39 -47.46 -10.76
C ASN A 968 25.17 -46.62 -9.49
N ALA A 969 25.69 -47.07 -8.35
CA ALA A 969 25.62 -46.32 -7.10
C ALA A 969 26.40 -45.00 -7.16
N ILE A 970 27.56 -44.97 -7.82
CA ILE A 970 28.35 -43.73 -8.02
C ILE A 970 27.55 -42.71 -8.83
N TYR A 971 26.94 -43.12 -9.95
CA TYR A 971 26.09 -42.22 -10.74
C TYR A 971 24.85 -41.76 -9.96
N CYS A 972 24.18 -42.67 -9.24
CA CYS A 972 23.03 -42.31 -8.41
C CYS A 972 23.39 -41.27 -7.34
N GLN A 973 24.55 -41.39 -6.70
CA GLN A 973 25.00 -40.46 -5.68
C GLN A 973 25.50 -39.12 -6.27
N VAL A 974 26.40 -39.17 -7.26
CA VAL A 974 27.06 -37.97 -7.79
C VAL A 974 26.11 -37.17 -8.67
N LEU A 975 25.21 -37.83 -9.42
CA LEU A 975 24.23 -37.16 -10.28
C LEU A 975 22.83 -37.06 -9.66
N ASP A 976 22.62 -37.49 -8.42
CA ASP A 976 21.32 -37.45 -7.71
C ASP A 976 20.17 -38.05 -8.56
N ILE A 977 20.29 -39.34 -8.91
CA ILE A 977 19.33 -40.07 -9.74
C ILE A 977 18.44 -40.94 -8.84
N PHE A 978 17.14 -40.61 -8.77
CA PHE A 978 16.17 -41.19 -7.84
C PHE A 978 15.73 -42.63 -8.17
N SER A 979 15.76 -43.05 -9.44
CA SER A 979 15.17 -44.32 -9.90
C SER A 979 16.08 -45.56 -9.75
N GLY A 980 17.33 -45.41 -9.32
CA GLY A 980 18.31 -46.52 -9.28
C GLY A 980 18.78 -47.02 -10.66
N GLU A 981 18.04 -46.70 -11.73
CA GLU A 981 18.39 -46.96 -13.13
C GLU A 981 19.02 -45.71 -13.76
N VAL A 982 20.28 -45.84 -14.20
CA VAL A 982 21.04 -44.76 -14.85
C VAL A 982 20.76 -44.79 -16.35
N LEU A 983 20.11 -43.75 -16.87
CA LEU A 983 19.85 -43.56 -18.30
C LEU A 983 21.18 -43.47 -19.09
N ASP A 984 21.21 -44.03 -20.31
CA ASP A 984 22.42 -44.08 -21.15
C ASP A 984 23.03 -42.70 -21.42
N ASN A 985 22.20 -41.64 -21.49
CA ASN A 985 22.66 -40.26 -21.70
C ASN A 985 23.53 -39.71 -20.56
N PHE A 986 23.47 -40.31 -19.37
CA PHE A 986 24.26 -39.90 -18.20
C PHE A 986 25.52 -40.75 -17.99
N ARG A 987 25.71 -41.83 -18.77
CA ARG A 987 26.87 -42.71 -18.64
C ARG A 987 28.06 -42.18 -19.43
N CYS A 988 29.20 -42.11 -18.75
CA CYS A 988 30.50 -41.93 -19.37
C CYS A 988 31.11 -43.31 -19.64
N THR A 989 30.94 -43.84 -20.85
CA THR A 989 31.38 -45.21 -21.22
C THR A 989 32.89 -45.44 -21.02
N ASP A 990 33.71 -44.40 -21.14
CA ASP A 990 35.15 -44.48 -20.90
C ASP A 990 35.50 -44.62 -19.42
N LEU A 991 34.77 -43.95 -18.52
CA LEU A 991 34.94 -44.09 -17.08
C LEU A 991 34.49 -45.47 -16.60
N ASP A 992 33.34 -45.94 -17.10
CA ASP A 992 32.81 -47.27 -16.79
C ASP A 992 33.83 -48.36 -17.14
N ARG A 993 34.47 -48.25 -18.32
CA ARG A 993 35.52 -49.19 -18.76
C ARG A 993 36.76 -49.14 -17.87
N LYS A 994 37.27 -47.94 -17.58
CA LYS A 994 38.48 -47.77 -16.74
C LYS A 994 38.30 -48.37 -15.34
N LEU A 995 37.15 -48.14 -14.69
CA LEU A 995 36.89 -48.68 -13.35
C LEU A 995 36.60 -50.19 -13.37
N GLN A 996 35.94 -50.71 -14.42
CA GLN A 996 35.76 -52.16 -14.60
C GLN A 996 37.11 -52.88 -14.74
N ASN A 997 38.02 -52.31 -15.52
CA ASN A 997 39.39 -52.81 -15.73
C ASN A 997 40.31 -52.63 -14.52
N GLY A 998 39.93 -51.78 -13.54
CA GLY A 998 40.76 -51.45 -12.37
C GLY A 998 41.89 -50.46 -12.67
N GLU A 999 41.77 -49.68 -13.75
CA GLU A 999 42.75 -48.65 -14.14
C GLU A 999 42.65 -47.37 -13.31
N ILE A 1000 41.47 -47.11 -12.72
CA ILE A 1000 41.19 -45.95 -11.85
C ILE A 1000 40.53 -46.41 -10.55
N SER A 1001 40.74 -45.65 -9.47
CA SER A 1001 40.05 -45.89 -8.19
C SER A 1001 38.61 -45.33 -8.20
N VAL A 1002 37.79 -45.71 -7.19
CA VAL A 1002 36.45 -45.11 -7.02
C VAL A 1002 36.56 -43.60 -6.82
N ARG A 1003 37.59 -43.17 -6.08
CA ARG A 1003 37.88 -41.75 -5.86
C ARG A 1003 38.18 -41.00 -7.16
N GLU A 1004 39.03 -41.56 -8.02
CA GLU A 1004 39.37 -40.98 -9.32
C GLU A 1004 38.15 -40.93 -10.25
N PHE A 1005 37.34 -41.99 -10.26
CA PHE A 1005 36.08 -42.01 -11.00
C PHE A 1005 35.13 -40.90 -10.52
N VAL A 1006 34.96 -40.73 -9.20
CA VAL A 1006 34.12 -39.67 -8.62
C VAL A 1006 34.63 -38.29 -8.99
N ARG A 1007 35.96 -38.08 -8.99
CA ARG A 1007 36.61 -36.82 -9.38
C ARG A 1007 36.34 -36.49 -10.85
N GLU A 1008 36.61 -37.42 -11.76
CA GLU A 1008 36.38 -37.24 -13.20
C GLU A 1008 34.89 -37.02 -13.49
N LEU A 1009 33.99 -37.78 -12.85
CA LEU A 1009 32.55 -37.62 -13.03
C LEU A 1009 32.01 -36.27 -12.54
N ALA A 1010 32.42 -35.80 -11.36
CA ALA A 1010 32.00 -34.52 -10.81
C ALA A 1010 32.60 -33.30 -11.55
N SER A 1011 33.73 -33.49 -12.24
CA SER A 1011 34.33 -32.48 -13.14
C SER A 1011 33.76 -32.49 -14.57
N SER A 1012 32.93 -33.48 -14.90
CA SER A 1012 32.41 -33.68 -16.26
C SER A 1012 31.46 -32.57 -16.73
N GLN A 1013 31.30 -32.46 -18.05
CA GLN A 1013 30.34 -31.55 -18.67
C GLN A 1013 28.88 -31.88 -18.27
N ILE A 1014 28.58 -33.15 -17.99
CA ILE A 1014 27.27 -33.63 -17.54
C ILE A 1014 26.93 -33.01 -16.18
N TYR A 1015 27.86 -33.07 -15.23
CA TYR A 1015 27.69 -32.47 -13.90
C TYR A 1015 27.53 -30.95 -14.00
N ARG A 1016 28.33 -30.31 -14.87
CA ARG A 1016 28.27 -28.86 -15.11
C ARG A 1016 26.91 -28.40 -15.63
N GLN A 1017 26.33 -29.12 -16.60
CA GLN A 1017 25.02 -28.79 -17.17
C GLN A 1017 23.88 -28.97 -16.15
N ARG A 1018 23.99 -29.98 -15.29
CA ARG A 1018 22.91 -30.31 -14.34
C ARG A 1018 22.94 -29.47 -13.07
N PHE A 1019 24.12 -29.19 -12.51
CA PHE A 1019 24.23 -28.56 -11.20
C PHE A 1019 24.93 -27.20 -11.19
N LEU A 1020 25.76 -26.86 -12.19
CA LEU A 1020 26.45 -25.55 -12.22
C LEU A 1020 25.67 -24.50 -13.03
N SER A 1021 25.22 -24.80 -14.26
CA SER A 1021 24.52 -23.81 -15.10
C SER A 1021 23.16 -23.33 -14.59
N PRO A 1022 22.30 -24.16 -13.96
CA PRO A 1022 20.97 -23.72 -13.55
C PRO A 1022 20.93 -23.11 -12.14
N TYR A 1023 22.02 -23.18 -11.36
CA TYR A 1023 22.00 -22.82 -9.94
C TYR A 1023 23.08 -21.79 -9.55
N PRO A 1024 22.80 -20.89 -8.59
CA PRO A 1024 23.80 -19.97 -8.04
C PRO A 1024 24.94 -20.69 -7.32
N HIS A 1025 26.16 -20.14 -7.36
CA HIS A 1025 27.38 -20.77 -6.82
C HIS A 1025 27.25 -21.29 -5.38
N ALA A 1026 26.58 -20.57 -4.48
CA ALA A 1026 26.37 -21.02 -3.11
C ALA A 1026 25.55 -22.32 -3.01
N LYS A 1027 24.54 -22.49 -3.88
CA LYS A 1027 23.75 -23.73 -3.96
C LYS A 1027 24.55 -24.86 -4.60
N VAL A 1028 25.45 -24.54 -5.53
CA VAL A 1028 26.38 -25.52 -6.12
C VAL A 1028 27.35 -26.08 -5.09
N VAL A 1029 27.88 -25.24 -4.19
CA VAL A 1029 28.71 -25.69 -3.07
C VAL A 1029 27.92 -26.65 -2.16
N GLU A 1030 26.65 -26.35 -1.86
CA GLU A 1030 25.79 -27.26 -1.10
C GLU A 1030 25.60 -28.62 -1.80
N PHE A 1031 25.38 -28.62 -3.13
CA PHE A 1031 25.28 -29.86 -3.91
C PHE A 1031 26.58 -30.66 -3.90
N LEU A 1032 27.74 -30.01 -4.06
CA LEU A 1032 29.04 -30.68 -4.03
C LEU A 1032 29.30 -31.35 -2.66
N PHE A 1033 28.98 -30.67 -1.56
CA PHE A 1033 29.06 -31.26 -0.23
C PHE A 1033 28.11 -32.45 -0.07
N ARG A 1034 26.88 -32.34 -0.57
CA ARG A 1034 25.90 -33.43 -0.51
C ARG A 1034 26.32 -34.64 -1.36
N HIS A 1035 26.79 -34.42 -2.58
CA HIS A 1035 27.12 -35.49 -3.52
C HIS A 1035 28.45 -36.17 -3.17
N LEU A 1036 29.49 -35.39 -2.82
CA LEU A 1036 30.84 -35.91 -2.58
C LEU A 1036 31.12 -36.26 -1.11
N LEU A 1037 30.56 -35.49 -0.17
CA LEU A 1037 30.75 -35.71 1.26
C LEU A 1037 29.51 -36.30 1.94
N GLY A 1038 28.37 -36.41 1.28
CA GLY A 1038 27.16 -36.97 1.88
C GLY A 1038 26.57 -36.11 3.01
N ARG A 1039 26.99 -34.85 3.16
CA ARG A 1039 26.51 -33.93 4.21
C ARG A 1039 26.29 -32.55 3.63
N THR A 1040 25.59 -31.67 4.34
CA THR A 1040 25.58 -30.24 4.02
C THR A 1040 26.84 -29.54 4.59
N PRO A 1041 27.21 -28.36 4.07
CA PRO A 1041 28.23 -27.52 4.72
C PRO A 1041 27.86 -27.26 6.18
N ALA A 1042 28.82 -27.38 7.08
CA ALA A 1042 28.61 -27.30 8.53
C ALA A 1042 28.70 -25.86 9.05
N THR A 1043 29.48 -25.00 8.39
CA THR A 1043 29.66 -23.59 8.78
C THR A 1043 29.56 -22.65 7.59
N GLN A 1044 29.20 -21.39 7.87
CA GLN A 1044 29.18 -20.33 6.85
C GLN A 1044 30.58 -20.04 6.29
N GLU A 1045 31.64 -20.34 7.05
CA GLU A 1045 33.03 -20.22 6.60
C GLU A 1045 33.37 -21.23 5.51
N GLU A 1046 32.93 -22.50 5.64
CA GLU A 1046 33.06 -23.50 4.57
C GLU A 1046 32.38 -23.02 3.28
N ILE A 1047 31.15 -22.48 3.38
CA ILE A 1047 30.43 -21.96 2.21
C ILE A 1047 31.20 -20.82 1.55
N ARG A 1048 31.75 -19.88 2.34
CA ARG A 1048 32.52 -18.75 1.81
C ARG A 1048 33.82 -19.19 1.14
N GLN A 1049 34.56 -20.10 1.77
CA GLN A 1049 35.84 -20.60 1.25
C GLN A 1049 35.65 -21.28 -0.11
N TYR A 1050 34.70 -22.22 -0.20
CA TYR A 1050 34.47 -22.97 -1.44
C TYR A 1050 33.74 -22.14 -2.51
N ASN A 1051 32.93 -21.15 -2.13
CA ASN A 1051 32.34 -20.22 -3.08
C ASN A 1051 33.41 -19.31 -3.72
N ASN A 1052 34.36 -18.80 -2.93
CA ASN A 1052 35.50 -18.04 -3.46
C ASN A 1052 36.34 -18.93 -4.39
N LEU A 1053 36.64 -20.16 -3.97
CA LEU A 1053 37.42 -21.09 -4.78
C LEU A 1053 36.71 -21.46 -6.10
N LEU A 1054 35.38 -21.59 -6.07
CA LEU A 1054 34.56 -21.80 -7.27
C LEU A 1054 34.59 -20.59 -8.21
N ALA A 1055 34.59 -19.38 -7.66
CA ALA A 1055 34.64 -18.13 -8.43
C ALA A 1055 36.02 -17.90 -9.07
N ASP A 1056 37.09 -18.20 -8.34
CA ASP A 1056 38.47 -17.89 -8.75
C ASP A 1056 39.07 -18.98 -9.66
N SER A 1057 38.82 -20.26 -9.38
CA SER A 1057 39.52 -21.40 -10.00
C SER A 1057 38.59 -22.39 -10.73
N GLY A 1058 37.27 -22.18 -10.65
CA GLY A 1058 36.26 -23.00 -11.34
C GLY A 1058 35.96 -24.35 -10.68
N LEU A 1059 35.07 -25.13 -11.31
CA LEU A 1059 34.50 -26.36 -10.74
C LEU A 1059 35.54 -27.45 -10.47
N SER A 1060 36.51 -27.64 -11.38
CA SER A 1060 37.51 -28.71 -11.26
C SER A 1060 38.35 -28.56 -9.99
N ALA A 1061 38.77 -27.33 -9.67
CA ALA A 1061 39.58 -27.04 -8.49
C ALA A 1061 38.80 -27.28 -7.18
N VAL A 1062 37.50 -26.98 -7.17
CA VAL A 1062 36.63 -27.24 -6.00
C VAL A 1062 36.44 -28.74 -5.78
N VAL A 1063 36.18 -29.49 -6.86
CA VAL A 1063 36.03 -30.95 -6.80
C VAL A 1063 37.31 -31.60 -6.28
N GLU A 1064 38.47 -31.17 -6.81
CA GLU A 1064 39.78 -31.66 -6.36
C GLU A 1064 40.03 -31.34 -4.88
N ALA A 1065 39.77 -30.10 -4.45
CA ALA A 1065 39.91 -29.70 -3.04
C ALA A 1065 39.02 -30.52 -2.09
N ILE A 1066 37.81 -30.90 -2.51
CA ILE A 1066 36.90 -31.72 -1.70
C ILE A 1066 37.35 -33.18 -1.68
N VAL A 1067 37.72 -33.75 -2.83
CA VAL A 1067 38.09 -35.17 -2.95
C VAL A 1067 39.44 -35.47 -2.29
N GLU A 1068 40.39 -34.52 -2.31
CA GLU A 1068 41.67 -34.63 -1.58
C GLU A 1068 41.59 -34.16 -0.12
N SER A 1069 40.39 -33.79 0.35
CA SER A 1069 40.23 -33.38 1.75
C SER A 1069 40.49 -34.55 2.71
N PRO A 1070 41.08 -34.28 3.89
CA PRO A 1070 41.27 -35.32 4.91
C PRO A 1070 39.94 -35.92 5.38
N GLU A 1071 38.84 -35.19 5.21
CA GLU A 1071 37.50 -35.72 5.46
C GLU A 1071 37.11 -36.79 4.44
N TYR A 1072 37.29 -36.53 3.13
CA TYR A 1072 36.97 -37.51 2.10
C TYR A 1072 37.80 -38.79 2.28
N SER A 1073 39.11 -38.67 2.50
CA SER A 1073 39.99 -39.83 2.72
C SER A 1073 39.62 -40.63 3.98
N ARG A 1074 39.20 -39.97 5.07
CA ARG A 1074 38.84 -40.63 6.33
C ARG A 1074 37.59 -41.50 6.21
N TYR A 1075 36.61 -41.08 5.42
CA TYR A 1075 35.30 -41.74 5.35
C TYR A 1075 35.12 -42.62 4.11
N PHE A 1076 35.71 -42.25 2.98
CA PHE A 1076 35.54 -42.96 1.72
C PHE A 1076 36.84 -43.62 1.23
N GLY A 1077 38.00 -42.99 1.44
CA GLY A 1077 39.28 -43.50 0.94
C GLY A 1077 39.29 -43.62 -0.59
N GLU A 1078 40.02 -44.60 -1.13
CA GLU A 1078 40.10 -44.85 -2.59
C GLU A 1078 38.94 -45.67 -3.15
N ASP A 1079 38.28 -46.46 -2.27
CA ASP A 1079 37.55 -47.67 -2.67
C ASP A 1079 36.05 -47.63 -2.35
N VAL A 1080 35.59 -46.62 -1.60
CA VAL A 1080 34.19 -46.54 -1.14
C VAL A 1080 33.45 -45.46 -1.90
N VAL A 1081 32.25 -45.81 -2.37
CA VAL A 1081 31.33 -44.87 -3.03
C VAL A 1081 30.78 -43.90 -1.99
N PRO A 1082 30.76 -42.57 -2.25
CA PRO A 1082 30.14 -41.61 -1.36
C PRO A 1082 28.69 -41.99 -1.03
N TYR A 1083 28.27 -41.76 0.21
CA TYR A 1083 26.91 -42.07 0.68
C TYR A 1083 26.44 -40.99 1.65
N ASN A 1084 25.13 -40.81 1.76
CA ASN A 1084 24.56 -39.81 2.67
C ASN A 1084 24.92 -40.13 4.13
N ARG A 1085 25.58 -39.17 4.80
CA ARG A 1085 26.03 -39.21 6.19
C ARG A 1085 25.16 -38.29 7.04
N PHE A 1086 24.81 -38.76 8.23
CA PHE A 1086 24.06 -38.01 9.23
C PHE A 1086 24.97 -37.69 10.41
N PRO A 1087 25.76 -36.58 10.37
CA PRO A 1087 26.70 -36.26 11.43
C PRO A 1087 25.97 -36.02 12.77
N SER A 1088 26.55 -36.51 13.87
CA SER A 1088 25.92 -36.49 15.21
C SER A 1088 26.40 -35.36 16.13
N LEU A 1089 27.24 -34.43 15.64
CA LEU A 1089 27.78 -33.30 16.43
C LEU A 1089 27.21 -31.96 15.96
N PRO A 1090 26.95 -31.00 16.87
CA PRO A 1090 26.12 -29.84 16.57
C PRO A 1090 26.93 -28.62 16.11
N ALA A 1091 26.52 -28.02 15.00
CA ALA A 1091 26.56 -26.57 14.78
C ALA A 1091 25.68 -26.20 13.58
N GLY A 1092 24.64 -25.39 13.81
CA GLY A 1092 23.98 -24.58 12.79
C GLY A 1092 23.05 -25.27 11.79
N ASN A 1093 21.74 -25.22 12.07
CA ASN A 1093 20.65 -25.31 11.10
C ASN A 1093 20.49 -26.63 10.32
N TYR A 1094 20.11 -27.68 11.05
CA TYR A 1094 19.40 -28.84 10.49
C TYR A 1094 17.96 -28.44 10.09
N LEU A 1095 17.80 -27.70 9.00
CA LEU A 1095 16.50 -27.43 8.36
C LEU A 1095 16.52 -27.68 6.83
N GLY A 1096 17.64 -28.14 6.26
CA GLY A 1096 17.79 -28.30 4.81
C GLY A 1096 17.46 -29.68 4.22
N SER A 1097 17.28 -30.72 5.03
CA SER A 1097 17.20 -32.11 4.52
C SER A 1097 15.93 -32.89 4.88
N VAL A 1098 14.90 -32.24 5.43
CA VAL A 1098 13.62 -32.90 5.81
C VAL A 1098 12.41 -32.35 5.03
N ALA A 1099 12.64 -31.56 3.98
CA ALA A 1099 11.55 -30.99 3.18
C ALA A 1099 11.81 -31.12 1.67
N VAL A 1100 12.12 -32.32 1.19
CA VAL A 1100 11.86 -32.75 -0.18
C VAL A 1100 11.62 -34.27 -0.16
N ASP A 1101 10.36 -34.66 -0.06
CA ASP A 1101 9.71 -35.75 -0.80
C ASP A 1101 8.18 -35.53 -0.70
#